data_AF-A0A957F1U6-F1
#
_entry.id   AF-A0A957F1U6-F1
#
_cell.length_a   1.000
_cell.length_b   1.000
_cell.length_c   1.000
_cell.angle_alpha   90.00
_cell.angle_beta   90.00
_cell.angle_gamma   90.00
#
_symmetry.space_group_name_H-M   'P 1'
#
loop_
_entity.id
_entity.type
_entity.pdbx_description
1 polymer ?
#
loop_
_entity_poly.entity_id
_entity_poly.type
_entity_poly.pdbx_seq_one_letter_code
_entity_poly.pdbx_strand_id
1 'polypeptide(L)'
;MNTAEFITRLRQMDIRVWVEDDRLRISAPKGVLTEALQHEIAARKPDLLAYLQQAEAQLAVPDTPIEPAARTGPLPLSFAQERMWILEQFEPDSASYNIAGAVRLRGQLDIAALGAAINGVVQRHEVLRTTFRVQDGQPVQQIAPALTVPLLQHDLTMQPVTARDAAARALMVAAAQRPFQLDEAPLLRVMLLRLAADEHMLAYTMHHIVSDGWSMNVFMREVVQLYRAAIAGQPASLPPLPVQYADFAVWQRAWLQGAVLVRQLAYWKRQLAAIEPLQLPTDRPRPPAQTHQGADFRAELPAGLVAGLRQLSRQQQVTLFMTLLAAFQALLHRLAGQDDVCVGTPIANRTRREVEPLIGFFVNTLVLRAQFDGDLTFRQLLRQVGQTTLAAYANQDVPFEKLVAELQPARDLSRSPLFQVMFVLQNVPSVDATLPDLTVTLLPVDNETAKFDLLLSAVEQPDGTLQLTWQYNTDLFDEATVARWMGHYETLLTGALADPDSPVDALPLLSPVELRQMLLAWNDTATPGRGLPLVHELAAAQAARTPGAVAVMAPPDADGRPGGQLTYAELEQRANQLAHRLQALGVASDVPVALLLPRSLDLAVAVLAVLKAGGAYLPLDPAYPPARLAFMLADAAAPVLLTRTDMQAVLETAVGGAGLPASVQHTLLLDAEAAQLAALPATPPAGQARPDSLIYVLYTSGSTGKPKGVALPHRAISNLVQWQLTQSTLPPEARTLQFAAISFDVFCQELFATWCAGGTVVMISETLRRDPVALLQLLAAQDVARLFLPFVALQHLAEVADLRGLAPHGLREVVTAGEQLQSRPQIVRLFSRLPACRLTNQYGPTESHVVTAYDLPPEPAAWPALPPIGRPIDNVQIYVLDGRLQPVPIGVAGELVIGGTNVACGYLHQPALTAERFVDLRLLLGDAAVHENAHCYRTGDLARFLPDGTLEYLGRADQQVKIRGYRIELEEVEAVLRQHAAVREAVVAPQALAGSQQLVAYVVPQPGAAPTTEALRAFLSETLPAHMLPATVVLLPALPLTPSGKVARSMLPAPPPVQPPASLTAPRTAVEQALTAIWEELL
;
A
#
# COMPACT_ATOMS: atom_id res chain seq x y z
N MET A 1 26.82 11.82 -49.69
CA MET A 1 25.76 11.33 -48.79
C MET A 1 25.01 10.21 -49.49
N ASN A 2 25.24 8.98 -49.05
CA ASN A 2 24.52 7.80 -49.56
C ASN A 2 23.07 7.79 -49.04
N THR A 3 22.23 6.90 -49.57
CA THR A 3 20.79 6.84 -49.22
C THR A 3 20.55 6.57 -47.73
N ALA A 4 21.40 5.76 -47.09
CA ALA A 4 21.32 5.45 -45.66
C ALA A 4 21.66 6.66 -44.76
N GLU A 5 22.71 7.40 -45.10
CA GLU A 5 23.10 8.65 -44.44
C GLU A 5 22.02 9.71 -44.62
N PHE A 6 21.37 9.75 -45.79
CA PHE A 6 20.29 10.68 -46.05
C PHE A 6 19.04 10.37 -45.22
N ILE A 7 18.63 9.10 -45.10
CA ILE A 7 17.53 8.69 -44.23
C ILE A 7 17.86 9.00 -42.76
N THR A 8 19.11 8.79 -42.34
CA THR A 8 19.58 9.14 -40.99
C THR A 8 19.47 10.65 -40.75
N ARG A 9 19.88 11.48 -41.72
CA ARG A 9 19.72 12.94 -41.67
C ARG A 9 18.25 13.37 -41.59
N LEU A 10 17.37 12.72 -42.35
CA LEU A 10 15.92 12.99 -42.28
C LEU A 10 15.36 12.64 -40.88
N ARG A 11 15.77 11.50 -40.31
CA ARG A 11 15.35 11.09 -38.95
C ARG A 11 15.85 12.04 -37.86
N GLN A 12 17.06 12.58 -37.99
CA GLN A 12 17.59 13.60 -37.06
C GLN A 12 16.80 14.92 -37.12
N MET A 13 16.04 15.14 -38.20
CA MET A 13 15.12 16.26 -38.36
C MET A 13 13.65 15.88 -38.07
N ASP A 14 13.39 14.72 -37.45
CA ASP A 14 12.06 14.15 -37.22
C ASP A 14 11.21 13.93 -38.49
N ILE A 15 11.85 13.83 -39.66
CA ILE A 15 11.19 13.51 -40.93
C ILE A 15 11.25 11.99 -41.12
N ARG A 16 10.07 11.36 -41.16
CA ARG A 16 9.92 9.94 -41.44
C ARG A 16 9.57 9.73 -42.90
N VAL A 17 10.27 8.80 -43.54
CA VAL A 17 9.96 8.31 -44.89
C VAL A 17 9.73 6.80 -44.85
N TRP A 18 8.67 6.33 -45.49
CA TRP A 18 8.32 4.89 -45.58
C TRP A 18 7.69 4.57 -46.94
N VAL A 19 7.53 3.29 -47.25
CA VAL A 19 6.88 2.83 -48.48
C VAL A 19 5.49 2.31 -48.13
N GLU A 20 4.50 2.72 -48.92
CA GLU A 20 3.11 2.24 -48.83
C GLU A 20 2.55 2.18 -50.25
N ASP A 21 2.02 1.03 -50.68
CA ASP A 21 1.51 0.80 -52.04
C ASP A 21 2.50 1.22 -53.16
N ASP A 22 3.78 0.84 -53.02
CA ASP A 22 4.88 1.23 -53.92
C ASP A 22 5.11 2.75 -54.06
N ARG A 23 4.61 3.54 -53.09
CA ARG A 23 4.80 4.99 -53.04
C ARG A 23 5.58 5.39 -51.80
N LEU A 24 6.52 6.30 -51.99
CA LEU A 24 7.23 6.95 -50.91
C LEU A 24 6.27 7.90 -50.16
N ARG A 25 6.03 7.61 -48.89
CA ARG A 25 5.28 8.46 -47.94
C ARG A 25 6.24 9.21 -47.04
N ILE A 26 5.80 10.39 -46.60
CA ILE A 26 6.60 11.31 -45.80
C ILE A 26 5.72 11.87 -44.68
N SER A 27 6.24 11.90 -43.45
CA SER A 27 5.65 12.59 -42.30
C SER A 27 6.72 13.50 -41.70
N ALA A 28 6.37 14.75 -41.42
CA ALA A 28 7.28 15.76 -40.89
C ALA A 28 6.54 16.73 -39.96
N PRO A 29 7.17 17.25 -38.90
CA PRO A 29 6.63 18.32 -38.09
C PRO A 29 6.39 19.60 -38.92
N LYS A 30 5.39 20.39 -38.51
CA LYS A 30 4.97 21.60 -39.23
C LYS A 30 6.13 22.59 -39.34
N GLY A 31 6.51 22.95 -40.58
CA GLY A 31 7.57 23.93 -40.87
C GLY A 31 8.98 23.34 -41.09
N VAL A 32 9.18 22.04 -40.85
CA VAL A 32 10.50 21.39 -41.01
C VAL A 32 10.78 20.96 -42.46
N LEU A 33 9.72 20.68 -43.23
CA LEU A 33 9.80 20.21 -44.61
C LEU A 33 9.93 21.39 -45.61
N THR A 34 11.12 22.01 -45.67
CA THR A 34 11.42 23.13 -46.58
C THR A 34 11.34 22.72 -48.07
N GLU A 35 11.09 23.68 -48.98
CA GLU A 35 11.04 23.41 -50.43
C GLU A 35 12.32 22.76 -50.97
N ALA A 36 13.49 23.20 -50.47
CA ALA A 36 14.77 22.61 -50.84
C ALA A 36 14.87 21.13 -50.44
N LEU A 37 14.36 20.78 -49.26
CA LEU A 37 14.38 19.41 -48.75
C LEU A 37 13.34 18.52 -49.45
N GLN A 38 12.17 19.07 -49.81
CA GLN A 38 11.19 18.39 -50.66
C GLN A 38 11.79 18.05 -52.03
N HIS A 39 12.54 18.98 -52.62
CA HIS A 39 13.23 18.75 -53.89
C HIS A 39 14.34 17.70 -53.74
N GLU A 40 15.09 17.72 -52.63
CA GLU A 40 16.14 16.72 -52.35
C GLU A 40 15.55 15.30 -52.13
N ILE A 41 14.42 15.19 -51.43
CA ILE A 41 13.70 13.92 -51.26
C ILE A 41 13.10 13.44 -52.59
N ALA A 42 12.52 14.34 -53.39
CA ALA A 42 11.97 14.01 -54.70
C ALA A 42 13.05 13.52 -55.69
N ALA A 43 14.22 14.17 -55.71
CA ALA A 43 15.35 13.78 -56.56
C ALA A 43 15.92 12.40 -56.18
N ARG A 44 15.86 12.03 -54.90
CA ARG A 44 16.34 10.74 -54.37
C ARG A 44 15.23 9.69 -54.24
N LYS A 45 14.01 9.99 -54.73
CA LYS A 45 12.84 9.10 -54.60
C LYS A 45 13.10 7.68 -55.10
N PRO A 46 13.74 7.42 -56.26
CA PRO A 46 13.99 6.07 -56.74
C PRO A 46 14.92 5.29 -55.79
N ASP A 47 15.99 5.95 -55.33
CA ASP A 47 16.97 5.33 -54.43
C ASP A 47 16.40 5.09 -53.04
N LEU A 48 15.58 6.02 -52.53
CA LEU A 48 14.86 5.87 -51.26
C LEU A 48 13.83 4.75 -51.32
N LEU A 49 13.05 4.68 -52.41
CA LEU A 49 12.08 3.60 -52.62
C LEU A 49 12.79 2.25 -52.68
N ALA A 50 13.84 2.13 -53.50
CA ALA A 50 14.62 0.89 -53.63
C ALA A 50 15.29 0.49 -52.32
N TYR A 51 15.90 1.43 -51.58
CA TYR A 51 16.55 1.17 -50.30
C TYR A 51 15.56 0.76 -49.21
N LEU A 52 14.39 1.41 -49.14
CA LEU A 52 13.35 1.09 -48.16
C LEU A 52 12.63 -0.22 -48.51
N GLN A 53 12.36 -0.50 -49.79
CA GLN A 53 11.82 -1.78 -50.25
C GLN A 53 12.82 -2.93 -50.07
N GLN A 54 14.11 -2.70 -50.30
CA GLN A 54 15.15 -3.70 -50.06
C GLN A 54 15.36 -3.95 -48.57
N ALA A 55 15.25 -2.91 -47.74
CA ALA A 55 15.20 -3.06 -46.29
C ALA A 55 13.94 -3.82 -45.85
N GLU A 56 12.75 -3.49 -46.37
CA GLU A 56 11.51 -4.23 -46.10
C GLU A 56 11.59 -5.70 -46.55
N ALA A 57 12.17 -5.97 -47.72
CA ALA A 57 12.39 -7.32 -48.23
C ALA A 57 13.42 -8.11 -47.40
N GLN A 58 14.40 -7.44 -46.79
CA GLN A 58 15.33 -8.05 -45.83
C GLN A 58 14.73 -8.16 -44.40
N LEU A 59 13.63 -7.45 -44.12
CA LEU A 59 12.96 -7.37 -42.82
C LEU A 59 11.68 -8.21 -42.73
N ALA A 60 11.14 -8.64 -43.88
CA ALA A 60 10.05 -9.59 -43.97
C ALA A 60 10.49 -10.94 -43.41
N VAL A 61 9.63 -11.51 -42.57
CA VAL A 61 9.59 -12.93 -42.21
C VAL A 61 9.82 -13.71 -43.52
N PRO A 62 10.94 -14.43 -43.75
CA PRO A 62 11.02 -15.30 -44.91
C PRO A 62 9.74 -16.15 -45.00
N ASP A 63 9.02 -16.06 -46.11
CA ASP A 63 7.91 -16.98 -46.39
C ASP A 63 8.45 -18.39 -46.75
N THR A 64 9.63 -18.73 -46.20
CA THR A 64 10.28 -20.03 -46.36
C THR A 64 9.44 -21.04 -45.60
N PRO A 65 8.88 -22.04 -46.28
CA PRO A 65 8.05 -23.06 -45.65
C PRO A 65 8.84 -23.81 -44.57
N ILE A 66 8.14 -24.35 -43.57
CA ILE A 66 8.76 -25.25 -42.59
C ILE A 66 9.04 -26.56 -43.32
N GLU A 67 10.32 -26.92 -43.44
CA GLU A 67 10.73 -28.18 -44.07
C GLU A 67 10.81 -29.32 -43.03
N PRO A 68 10.44 -30.57 -43.40
CA PRO A 68 10.63 -31.73 -42.53
C PRO A 68 12.11 -31.92 -42.14
N ALA A 69 12.38 -31.97 -40.84
CA ALA A 69 13.72 -32.19 -40.30
C ALA A 69 14.12 -33.68 -40.37
N ALA A 70 15.42 -33.95 -40.50
CA ALA A 70 15.92 -35.33 -40.44
C ALA A 70 15.70 -35.92 -39.03
N ARG A 71 15.15 -37.14 -38.95
CA ARG A 71 14.91 -37.87 -37.69
C ARG A 71 16.13 -38.69 -37.21
N THR A 72 17.29 -38.51 -37.85
CA THR A 72 18.52 -39.30 -37.65
C THR A 72 19.57 -38.61 -36.76
N GLY A 73 19.20 -37.55 -36.03
CA GLY A 73 20.08 -36.81 -35.12
C GLY A 73 19.32 -36.20 -33.93
N PRO A 74 20.01 -35.52 -32.99
CA PRO A 74 19.36 -34.91 -31.84
C PRO A 74 18.40 -33.80 -32.29
N LEU A 75 17.14 -33.89 -31.87
CA LEU A 75 16.11 -32.91 -32.16
C LEU A 75 16.06 -31.89 -31.02
N PRO A 76 16.32 -30.59 -31.27
CA PRO A 76 16.29 -29.57 -30.23
C PRO A 76 14.86 -29.33 -29.75
N LEU A 77 14.71 -28.86 -28.52
CA LEU A 77 13.43 -28.31 -28.04
C LEU A 77 13.17 -26.95 -28.71
N SER A 78 11.90 -26.62 -28.95
CA SER A 78 11.52 -25.23 -29.23
C SER A 78 11.89 -24.35 -28.03
N PHE A 79 11.94 -23.02 -28.19
CA PHE A 79 12.23 -22.15 -27.05
C PHE A 79 11.18 -22.28 -25.93
N ALA A 80 9.91 -22.48 -26.31
CA ALA A 80 8.82 -22.67 -25.36
C ALA A 80 8.92 -24.02 -24.63
N GLN A 81 9.31 -25.09 -25.33
CA GLN A 81 9.56 -26.37 -24.68
C GLN A 81 10.77 -26.32 -23.74
N GLU A 82 11.86 -25.67 -24.16
CA GLU A 82 13.06 -25.51 -23.32
C GLU A 82 12.73 -24.79 -22.01
N ARG A 83 11.89 -23.74 -22.06
CA ARG A 83 11.33 -23.11 -20.86
C ARG A 83 10.63 -24.11 -19.94
N MET A 84 9.65 -24.85 -20.46
CA MET A 84 8.86 -25.78 -19.64
C MET A 84 9.77 -26.82 -18.99
N TRP A 85 10.78 -27.29 -19.74
CA TRP A 85 11.78 -28.20 -19.21
C TRP A 85 12.61 -27.57 -18.08
N ILE A 86 13.07 -26.32 -18.22
CA ILE A 86 13.81 -25.59 -17.17
C ILE A 86 12.96 -25.40 -15.92
N LEU A 87 11.69 -25.02 -16.06
CA LEU A 87 10.78 -24.84 -14.92
C LEU A 87 10.58 -26.16 -14.15
N GLU A 88 10.43 -27.27 -14.87
CA GLU A 88 10.39 -28.61 -14.26
C GLU A 88 11.67 -28.94 -13.48
N GLN A 89 12.85 -28.46 -13.92
CA GLN A 89 14.09 -28.67 -13.17
C GLN A 89 14.14 -27.88 -11.85
N PHE A 90 13.42 -26.76 -11.75
CA PHE A 90 13.34 -25.96 -10.53
C PHE A 90 12.29 -26.49 -9.55
N GLU A 91 11.19 -27.04 -10.08
CA GLU A 91 10.07 -27.57 -9.29
C GLU A 91 9.74 -29.01 -9.72
N PRO A 92 10.62 -29.98 -9.42
CA PRO A 92 10.33 -31.38 -9.71
C PRO A 92 9.07 -31.81 -8.96
N ASP A 93 8.24 -32.62 -9.60
CA ASP A 93 6.96 -33.14 -9.07
C ASP A 93 5.84 -32.08 -8.93
N SER A 94 5.92 -30.99 -9.67
CA SER A 94 4.86 -29.97 -9.73
C SER A 94 3.76 -30.33 -10.73
N ALA A 95 2.50 -30.05 -10.39
CA ALA A 95 1.36 -30.20 -11.32
C ALA A 95 0.93 -28.89 -11.97
N SER A 96 1.63 -27.79 -11.67
CA SER A 96 1.32 -26.42 -12.13
C SER A 96 1.22 -26.30 -13.66
N TYR A 97 1.92 -27.15 -14.42
CA TYR A 97 1.91 -27.17 -15.89
C TYR A 97 1.12 -28.34 -16.49
N ASN A 98 0.20 -28.92 -15.72
CA ASN A 98 -0.79 -29.84 -16.25
C ASN A 98 -1.98 -29.05 -16.82
N ILE A 99 -2.37 -29.38 -18.05
CA ILE A 99 -3.61 -28.87 -18.66
C ILE A 99 -4.61 -30.02 -18.74
N ALA A 100 -5.80 -29.80 -18.18
CA ALA A 100 -6.85 -30.81 -18.08
C ALA A 100 -8.10 -30.35 -18.82
N GLY A 101 -8.76 -31.29 -19.49
CA GLY A 101 -10.04 -31.07 -20.15
C GLY A 101 -10.99 -32.22 -19.86
N ALA A 102 -12.28 -31.94 -19.84
CA ALA A 102 -13.31 -32.95 -19.64
C ALA A 102 -14.52 -32.71 -20.54
N VAL A 103 -15.16 -33.80 -20.95
CA VAL A 103 -16.45 -33.78 -21.65
C VAL A 103 -17.43 -34.74 -21.00
N ARG A 104 -18.68 -34.31 -20.85
CA ARG A 104 -19.81 -35.17 -20.50
C ARG A 104 -20.36 -35.80 -21.78
N LEU A 105 -20.57 -37.10 -21.73
CA LEU A 105 -21.05 -37.92 -22.84
C LEU A 105 -22.39 -38.55 -22.44
N ARG A 106 -23.46 -38.22 -23.16
CA ARG A 106 -24.82 -38.76 -22.92
C ARG A 106 -25.33 -39.48 -24.16
N GLY A 107 -25.59 -40.78 -24.03
CA GLY A 107 -26.02 -41.66 -25.12
C GLY A 107 -25.25 -42.97 -25.18
N GLN A 108 -25.35 -43.70 -26.29
CA GLN A 108 -24.63 -44.96 -26.48
C GLN A 108 -23.16 -44.70 -26.83
N LEU A 109 -22.25 -45.21 -26.00
CA LEU A 109 -20.81 -45.03 -26.15
C LEU A 109 -20.12 -46.36 -26.50
N ASP A 110 -19.44 -46.40 -27.64
CA ASP A 110 -18.53 -47.50 -27.98
C ASP A 110 -17.13 -47.21 -27.41
N ILE A 111 -16.82 -47.84 -26.28
CA ILE A 111 -15.56 -47.64 -25.57
C ILE A 111 -14.35 -48.10 -26.39
N ALA A 112 -14.50 -49.15 -27.21
CA ALA A 112 -13.41 -49.65 -28.04
C ALA A 112 -13.11 -48.69 -29.20
N ALA A 113 -14.15 -48.17 -29.86
CA ALA A 113 -14.01 -47.14 -30.89
C ALA A 113 -13.40 -45.84 -30.32
N LEU A 114 -13.77 -45.44 -29.10
CA LEU A 114 -13.19 -44.27 -28.43
C LEU A 114 -11.70 -44.48 -28.14
N GLY A 115 -11.32 -45.64 -27.58
CA GLY A 115 -9.92 -45.98 -27.33
C GLY A 115 -9.08 -46.01 -28.61
N ALA A 116 -9.64 -46.55 -29.71
CA ALA A 116 -9.01 -46.54 -31.03
C ALA A 116 -8.85 -45.12 -31.60
N ALA A 117 -9.87 -44.27 -31.45
CA ALA A 117 -9.84 -42.88 -31.91
C ALA A 117 -8.74 -42.06 -31.20
N ILE A 118 -8.64 -42.15 -29.87
CA ILE A 118 -7.60 -41.49 -29.07
C ILE A 118 -6.21 -41.93 -29.53
N ASN A 119 -6.00 -43.23 -29.68
CA ASN A 119 -4.71 -43.76 -30.11
C ASN A 119 -4.39 -43.43 -31.57
N GLY A 120 -5.40 -43.27 -32.44
CA GLY A 120 -5.23 -42.74 -33.79
C GLY A 120 -4.66 -41.32 -33.80
N VAL A 121 -5.09 -40.46 -32.88
CA VAL A 121 -4.51 -39.11 -32.70
C VAL A 121 -3.08 -39.19 -32.16
N VAL A 122 -2.81 -40.04 -31.16
CA VAL A 122 -1.45 -40.24 -30.61
C VAL A 122 -0.46 -40.71 -31.68
N GLN A 123 -0.88 -41.58 -32.60
CA GLN A 123 -0.01 -42.04 -33.69
C GLN A 123 0.22 -40.96 -34.74
N ARG A 124 -0.80 -40.15 -35.02
CA ARG A 124 -0.76 -39.05 -36.00
C ARG A 124 0.17 -37.90 -35.61
N HIS A 125 0.19 -37.54 -34.33
CA HIS A 125 0.99 -36.41 -33.82
C HIS A 125 2.22 -36.91 -33.06
N GLU A 126 3.41 -36.65 -33.61
CA GLU A 126 4.69 -37.09 -33.02
C GLU A 126 4.87 -36.59 -31.58
N VAL A 127 4.41 -35.37 -31.27
CA VAL A 127 4.60 -34.75 -29.96
C VAL A 127 3.93 -35.54 -28.82
N LEU A 128 2.80 -36.22 -29.08
CA LEU A 128 2.09 -37.01 -28.07
C LEU A 128 2.81 -38.32 -27.71
N ARG A 129 3.82 -38.70 -28.50
CA ARG A 129 4.70 -39.85 -28.29
C ARG A 129 6.17 -39.43 -28.11
N THR A 130 6.38 -38.19 -27.66
CA THR A 130 7.69 -37.60 -27.41
C THR A 130 8.00 -37.54 -25.91
N THR A 131 9.26 -37.81 -25.56
CA THR A 131 9.86 -37.60 -24.23
C THR A 131 11.04 -36.64 -24.34
N PHE A 132 11.45 -36.03 -23.23
CA PHE A 132 12.50 -35.02 -23.17
C PHE A 132 13.65 -35.53 -22.31
N ARG A 133 14.84 -35.68 -22.90
CA ARG A 133 16.04 -36.20 -22.23
C ARG A 133 17.22 -35.27 -22.41
N VAL A 134 18.23 -35.38 -21.55
CA VAL A 134 19.50 -34.66 -21.71
C VAL A 134 20.47 -35.54 -22.50
N GLN A 135 21.01 -34.99 -23.59
CA GLN A 135 22.10 -35.57 -24.36
C GLN A 135 23.21 -34.53 -24.51
N ASP A 136 24.45 -34.88 -24.15
CA ASP A 136 25.61 -33.98 -24.19
C ASP A 136 25.39 -32.63 -23.48
N GLY A 137 24.64 -32.65 -22.37
CA GLY A 137 24.33 -31.46 -21.56
C GLY A 137 23.25 -30.54 -22.14
N GLN A 138 22.55 -30.97 -23.20
CA GLN A 138 21.44 -30.22 -23.82
C GLN A 138 20.15 -31.05 -23.80
N PRO A 139 18.98 -30.45 -23.55
CA PRO A 139 17.72 -31.16 -23.66
C PRO A 139 17.41 -31.45 -25.14
N VAL A 140 16.94 -32.67 -25.42
CA VAL A 140 16.56 -33.14 -26.76
C VAL A 140 15.20 -33.85 -26.73
N GLN A 141 14.49 -33.80 -27.85
CA GLN A 141 13.23 -34.52 -28.07
C GLN A 141 13.52 -35.95 -28.55
N GLN A 142 12.95 -36.94 -27.86
CA GLN A 142 12.99 -38.35 -28.27
C GLN A 142 11.60 -38.83 -28.63
N ILE A 143 11.38 -39.07 -29.93
CA ILE A 143 10.09 -39.47 -30.49
C ILE A 143 10.02 -40.99 -30.59
N ALA A 144 9.12 -41.64 -29.85
CA ALA A 144 8.92 -43.09 -29.92
C ALA A 144 8.19 -43.45 -31.22
N PRO A 145 8.60 -44.47 -32.00
CA PRO A 145 7.99 -44.80 -33.31
C PRO A 145 6.50 -45.16 -33.21
N ALA A 146 6.07 -45.73 -32.08
CA ALA A 146 4.67 -45.97 -31.75
C ALA A 146 4.48 -45.88 -30.23
N LEU A 147 3.31 -45.42 -29.78
CA LEU A 147 2.91 -45.38 -28.37
C LEU A 147 1.41 -45.62 -28.25
N THR A 148 0.99 -46.40 -27.25
CA THR A 148 -0.44 -46.61 -26.94
C THR A 148 -0.74 -46.02 -25.58
N VAL A 149 -1.74 -45.12 -25.53
CA VAL A 149 -2.25 -44.53 -24.29
C VAL A 149 -3.42 -45.37 -23.78
N PRO A 150 -3.38 -45.84 -22.51
CA PRO A 150 -4.48 -46.59 -21.92
C PRO A 150 -5.68 -45.67 -21.62
N LEU A 151 -6.89 -46.15 -21.90
CA LEU A 151 -8.13 -45.54 -21.46
C LEU A 151 -8.53 -46.12 -20.10
N LEU A 152 -8.18 -45.43 -19.01
CA LEU A 152 -8.48 -45.87 -17.65
C LEU A 152 -9.98 -45.74 -17.38
N GLN A 153 -10.62 -46.78 -16.86
CA GLN A 153 -12.07 -46.79 -16.62
C GLN A 153 -12.37 -46.83 -15.12
N HIS A 154 -13.24 -45.94 -14.65
CA HIS A 154 -13.76 -45.96 -13.28
C HIS A 154 -15.29 -46.05 -13.32
N ASP A 155 -15.84 -47.05 -12.63
CA ASP A 155 -17.28 -47.22 -12.50
C ASP A 155 -17.78 -46.53 -11.22
N LEU A 156 -18.55 -45.44 -11.40
CA LEU A 156 -19.16 -44.69 -10.30
C LEU A 156 -20.63 -45.05 -10.10
N THR A 157 -21.16 -46.04 -10.82
CA THR A 157 -22.57 -46.44 -10.68
C THR A 157 -22.90 -47.02 -9.31
N MET A 158 -21.88 -47.50 -8.57
CA MET A 158 -22.04 -47.97 -7.18
C MET A 158 -22.14 -46.83 -6.15
N GLN A 159 -21.83 -45.59 -6.53
CA GLN A 159 -22.02 -44.42 -5.66
C GLN A 159 -23.50 -43.98 -5.66
N PRO A 160 -23.99 -43.36 -4.57
CA PRO A 160 -25.32 -42.73 -4.53
C PRO A 160 -25.46 -41.74 -5.69
N VAL A 161 -26.63 -41.72 -6.36
CA VAL A 161 -26.88 -40.87 -7.54
C VAL A 161 -26.52 -39.40 -7.27
N THR A 162 -26.85 -38.89 -6.09
CA THR A 162 -26.56 -37.51 -5.67
C THR A 162 -25.07 -37.22 -5.46
N ALA A 163 -24.23 -38.25 -5.30
CA ALA A 163 -22.79 -38.11 -5.04
C ALA A 163 -21.92 -38.40 -6.28
N ARG A 164 -22.48 -38.94 -7.37
CA ARG A 164 -21.71 -39.38 -8.57
C ARG A 164 -20.96 -38.24 -9.25
N ASP A 165 -21.62 -37.11 -9.49
CA ASP A 165 -20.99 -35.94 -10.13
C ASP A 165 -19.86 -35.37 -9.25
N ALA A 166 -20.05 -35.33 -7.93
CA ALA A 166 -19.02 -34.87 -6.99
C ALA A 166 -17.82 -35.83 -6.95
N ALA A 167 -18.06 -37.14 -6.90
CA ALA A 167 -17.01 -38.16 -6.95
C ALA A 167 -16.24 -38.12 -8.28
N ALA A 168 -16.95 -37.91 -9.40
CA ALA A 168 -16.34 -37.74 -10.71
C ALA A 168 -15.41 -36.52 -10.74
N ARG A 169 -15.87 -35.37 -10.24
CA ARG A 169 -15.06 -34.16 -10.11
C ARG A 169 -13.81 -34.37 -9.27
N ALA A 170 -13.94 -35.02 -8.11
CA ALA A 170 -12.79 -35.31 -7.25
C ALA A 170 -11.72 -36.17 -7.95
N LEU A 171 -12.14 -37.18 -8.73
CA LEU A 171 -11.21 -37.99 -9.53
C LEU A 171 -10.54 -37.18 -10.66
N MET A 172 -11.29 -36.30 -11.33
CA MET A 172 -10.74 -35.42 -12.37
C MET A 172 -9.70 -34.46 -11.79
N VAL A 173 -9.97 -33.83 -10.65
CA VAL A 173 -9.03 -32.94 -9.94
C VAL A 173 -7.78 -33.72 -9.51
N ALA A 174 -7.95 -34.89 -8.89
CA ALA A 174 -6.82 -35.72 -8.46
C ALA A 174 -5.92 -36.16 -9.65
N ALA A 175 -6.51 -36.44 -10.82
CA ALA A 175 -5.74 -36.76 -12.02
C ALA A 175 -5.06 -35.54 -12.64
N ALA A 176 -5.67 -34.35 -12.56
CA ALA A 176 -5.06 -33.10 -12.99
C ALA A 176 -3.87 -32.71 -12.10
N GLN A 177 -3.96 -32.97 -10.80
CA GLN A 177 -2.91 -32.68 -9.80
C GLN A 177 -1.79 -33.72 -9.73
N ARG A 178 -1.88 -34.84 -10.47
CA ARG A 178 -0.80 -35.84 -10.52
C ARG A 178 0.35 -35.35 -11.41
N PRO A 179 1.60 -35.21 -10.95
CA PRO A 179 2.71 -34.73 -11.79
C PRO A 179 3.01 -35.65 -12.99
N PHE A 180 3.72 -35.12 -13.99
CA PHE A 180 4.31 -35.89 -15.09
C PHE A 180 5.83 -35.86 -14.99
N GLN A 181 6.50 -36.95 -15.38
CA GLN A 181 7.96 -36.97 -15.55
C GLN A 181 8.27 -36.83 -17.04
N LEU A 182 9.03 -35.79 -17.43
CA LEU A 182 9.18 -35.41 -18.84
C LEU A 182 9.98 -36.42 -19.68
N ASP A 183 10.77 -37.26 -19.04
CA ASP A 183 11.55 -38.33 -19.68
C ASP A 183 10.78 -39.68 -19.76
N GLU A 184 9.57 -39.74 -19.19
CA GLU A 184 8.69 -40.92 -19.19
C GLU A 184 7.44 -40.68 -20.06
N ALA A 185 7.17 -41.60 -20.99
CA ALA A 185 5.95 -41.58 -21.80
C ALA A 185 4.82 -42.40 -21.16
N PRO A 186 3.54 -42.05 -21.38
CA PRO A 186 3.02 -40.90 -22.14
C PRO A 186 2.89 -39.62 -21.30
N LEU A 187 3.08 -38.46 -21.94
CA LEU A 187 2.74 -37.14 -21.39
C LEU A 187 1.26 -36.75 -21.62
N LEU A 188 0.40 -37.76 -21.75
CA LEU A 188 -1.05 -37.71 -21.89
C LEU A 188 -1.66 -38.84 -21.07
N ARG A 189 -2.63 -38.52 -20.22
CA ARG A 189 -3.45 -39.47 -19.48
C ARG A 189 -4.91 -39.27 -19.85
N VAL A 190 -5.65 -40.37 -20.00
CA VAL A 190 -7.08 -40.32 -20.32
C VAL A 190 -7.84 -41.26 -19.40
N MET A 191 -8.95 -40.78 -18.84
CA MET A 191 -9.86 -41.58 -18.04
C MET A 191 -11.31 -41.44 -18.51
N LEU A 192 -12.06 -42.52 -18.43
CA LEU A 192 -13.49 -42.59 -18.64
C LEU A 192 -14.18 -42.93 -17.32
N LEU A 193 -15.04 -42.04 -16.86
CA LEU A 193 -15.85 -42.19 -15.66
C LEU A 193 -17.26 -42.59 -16.08
N ARG A 194 -17.76 -43.74 -15.62
CA ARG A 194 -19.12 -44.20 -15.90
C ARG A 194 -20.07 -43.79 -14.78
N LEU A 195 -21.06 -42.94 -15.09
CA LEU A 195 -22.04 -42.45 -14.12
C LEU A 195 -23.37 -43.20 -14.21
N ALA A 196 -23.74 -43.65 -15.40
CA ALA A 196 -24.90 -44.49 -15.68
C ALA A 196 -24.62 -45.42 -16.89
N ALA A 197 -25.65 -46.15 -17.37
CA ALA A 197 -25.51 -46.99 -18.55
C ALA A 197 -25.26 -46.17 -19.83
N ASP A 198 -25.85 -44.99 -19.91
CA ASP A 198 -25.85 -44.05 -21.04
C ASP A 198 -25.22 -42.70 -20.68
N GLU A 199 -24.51 -42.60 -19.55
CA GLU A 199 -23.89 -41.35 -19.10
C GLU A 199 -22.46 -41.58 -18.61
N HIS A 200 -21.52 -40.85 -19.22
CA HIS A 200 -20.09 -40.93 -18.95
C HIS A 200 -19.47 -39.53 -18.87
N MET A 201 -18.29 -39.44 -18.25
CA MET A 201 -17.40 -38.28 -18.36
C MET A 201 -16.03 -38.76 -18.84
N LEU A 202 -15.54 -38.18 -19.93
CA LEU A 202 -14.19 -38.42 -20.43
C LEU A 202 -13.31 -37.26 -19.99
N ALA A 203 -12.30 -37.53 -19.17
CA ALA A 203 -11.30 -36.55 -18.76
C ALA A 203 -9.93 -36.92 -19.30
N TYR A 204 -9.17 -35.90 -19.70
CA TYR A 204 -7.82 -36.05 -20.23
C TYR A 204 -6.92 -34.96 -19.68
N THR A 205 -5.67 -35.31 -19.41
CA THR A 205 -4.66 -34.40 -18.88
C THR A 205 -3.39 -34.56 -19.69
N MET A 206 -2.82 -33.44 -20.13
CA MET A 206 -1.55 -33.38 -20.86
C MET A 206 -0.57 -32.49 -20.09
N HIS A 207 0.72 -32.77 -20.21
CA HIS A 207 1.73 -31.80 -19.78
C HIS A 207 1.80 -30.64 -20.80
N HIS A 208 1.93 -29.40 -20.31
CA HIS A 208 1.93 -28.21 -21.18
C HIS A 208 3.11 -28.19 -22.17
N ILE A 209 4.18 -28.97 -21.95
CA ILE A 209 5.31 -29.06 -22.89
C ILE A 209 4.95 -29.73 -24.23
N VAL A 210 3.91 -30.58 -24.26
CA VAL A 210 3.46 -31.28 -25.48
C VAL A 210 2.15 -30.74 -26.05
N SER A 211 1.53 -29.77 -25.39
CA SER A 211 0.18 -29.31 -25.73
C SER A 211 -0.10 -27.89 -25.22
N ASP A 212 -1.13 -27.24 -25.74
CA ASP A 212 -1.63 -25.95 -25.32
C ASP A 212 -3.16 -25.89 -25.48
N GLY A 213 -3.80 -24.79 -25.07
CA GLY A 213 -5.26 -24.65 -25.17
C GLY A 213 -5.79 -24.82 -26.61
N TRP A 214 -5.02 -24.41 -27.63
CA TRP A 214 -5.37 -24.66 -29.02
C TRP A 214 -5.28 -26.16 -29.37
N SER A 215 -4.21 -26.82 -28.93
CA SER A 215 -3.97 -28.25 -29.12
C SER A 215 -5.04 -29.12 -28.47
N MET A 216 -5.58 -28.72 -27.31
CA MET A 216 -6.69 -29.44 -26.68
C MET A 216 -7.94 -29.49 -27.58
N ASN A 217 -8.24 -28.38 -28.28
CA ASN A 217 -9.34 -28.34 -29.24
C ASN A 217 -9.05 -29.19 -30.49
N VAL A 218 -7.80 -29.16 -30.99
CA VAL A 218 -7.36 -30.03 -32.09
C VAL A 218 -7.52 -31.50 -31.70
N PHE A 219 -7.04 -31.88 -30.52
CA PHE A 219 -7.14 -33.23 -29.97
C PHE A 219 -8.59 -33.71 -29.93
N MET A 220 -9.49 -32.95 -29.30
CA MET A 220 -10.89 -33.36 -29.18
C MET A 220 -11.62 -33.41 -30.53
N ARG A 221 -11.37 -32.45 -31.42
CA ARG A 221 -11.94 -32.46 -32.77
C ARG A 221 -11.53 -33.70 -33.55
N GLU A 222 -10.25 -34.07 -33.52
CA GLU A 222 -9.74 -35.25 -34.22
C GLU A 222 -10.23 -36.56 -33.59
N VAL A 223 -10.33 -36.63 -32.25
CA VAL A 223 -10.93 -37.77 -31.54
C VAL A 223 -12.38 -37.97 -31.98
N VAL A 224 -13.18 -36.90 -32.01
CA VAL A 224 -14.58 -36.96 -32.46
C VAL A 224 -14.70 -37.42 -33.91
N GLN A 225 -13.82 -36.92 -34.80
CA GLN A 225 -13.83 -37.30 -36.21
C GLN A 225 -13.48 -38.77 -36.43
N LEU A 226 -12.43 -39.27 -35.76
CA LEU A 226 -12.01 -40.66 -35.82
C LEU A 226 -13.05 -41.60 -35.19
N TYR A 227 -13.63 -41.20 -34.05
CA TYR A 227 -14.70 -41.94 -33.40
C TYR A 227 -15.92 -42.07 -34.32
N ARG A 228 -16.37 -40.97 -34.94
CA ARG A 228 -17.49 -40.95 -35.89
C ARG A 228 -17.25 -41.92 -37.07
N ALA A 229 -16.05 -41.93 -37.63
CA ALA A 229 -15.70 -42.84 -38.72
C ALA A 229 -15.73 -44.30 -38.25
N ALA A 230 -15.18 -44.59 -37.06
CA ALA A 230 -15.14 -45.94 -36.49
C ALA A 230 -16.55 -46.51 -36.25
N ILE A 231 -17.46 -45.76 -35.62
CA ILE A 231 -18.83 -46.23 -35.35
C ILE A 231 -19.68 -46.34 -36.63
N ALA A 232 -19.33 -45.60 -37.68
CA ALA A 232 -19.97 -45.70 -38.99
C ALA A 232 -19.41 -46.84 -39.87
N GLY A 233 -18.44 -47.62 -39.37
CA GLY A 233 -17.76 -48.66 -40.13
C GLY A 233 -16.91 -48.13 -41.30
N GLN A 234 -16.54 -46.85 -41.26
CA GLN A 234 -15.70 -46.19 -42.27
C GLN A 234 -14.22 -46.25 -41.86
N PRO A 235 -13.27 -46.14 -42.81
CA PRO A 235 -11.85 -46.03 -42.47
C PRO A 235 -11.58 -44.82 -41.56
N ALA A 236 -11.26 -45.07 -40.29
CA ALA A 236 -10.92 -44.05 -39.31
C ALA A 236 -9.49 -43.52 -39.55
N SER A 237 -9.34 -42.67 -40.56
CA SER A 237 -8.05 -42.07 -40.93
C SER A 237 -8.18 -40.57 -41.20
N LEU A 238 -7.11 -39.83 -40.94
CA LEU A 238 -7.00 -38.38 -41.17
C LEU A 238 -5.90 -38.09 -42.20
N PRO A 239 -6.02 -37.05 -43.06
CA PRO A 239 -5.00 -36.70 -44.05
C PRO A 239 -3.64 -36.44 -43.42
N PRO A 240 -2.51 -36.93 -43.95
CA PRO A 240 -1.20 -36.75 -43.32
C PRO A 240 -0.87 -35.27 -43.05
N LEU A 241 -0.18 -34.99 -41.94
CA LEU A 241 0.26 -33.64 -41.61
C LEU A 241 1.49 -33.27 -42.46
N PRO A 242 1.55 -32.06 -43.03
CA PRO A 242 2.68 -31.65 -43.88
C PRO A 242 3.99 -31.49 -43.09
N VAL A 243 3.88 -31.16 -41.80
CA VAL A 243 4.99 -31.01 -40.84
C VAL A 243 4.55 -31.54 -39.47
N GLN A 244 5.51 -31.76 -38.59
CA GLN A 244 5.32 -32.17 -37.19
C GLN A 244 5.95 -31.12 -36.25
N TYR A 245 5.65 -31.20 -34.95
CA TYR A 245 6.13 -30.20 -33.99
C TYR A 245 7.68 -30.12 -33.93
N ALA A 246 8.38 -31.25 -34.08
CA ALA A 246 9.83 -31.27 -34.12
C ALA A 246 10.41 -30.47 -35.31
N ASP A 247 9.70 -30.45 -36.44
CA ASP A 247 10.10 -29.66 -37.62
C ASP A 247 9.97 -28.15 -37.32
N PHE A 248 8.89 -27.76 -36.65
CA PHE A 248 8.73 -26.39 -36.16
C PHE A 248 9.83 -25.99 -35.17
N ALA A 249 10.21 -26.86 -34.23
CA ALA A 249 11.27 -26.57 -33.27
C ALA A 249 12.63 -26.33 -33.95
N VAL A 250 12.99 -27.14 -34.95
CA VAL A 250 14.21 -26.97 -35.74
C VAL A 250 14.18 -25.68 -36.55
N TRP A 251 13.06 -25.42 -37.24
CA TRP A 251 12.87 -24.20 -38.02
C TRP A 251 12.96 -22.94 -37.15
N GLN A 252 12.31 -22.93 -35.99
CA GLN A 252 12.29 -21.80 -35.06
C GLN A 252 13.71 -21.44 -34.58
N ARG A 253 14.52 -22.46 -34.24
CA ARG A 253 15.92 -22.28 -33.81
C ARG A 253 16.80 -21.71 -34.91
N ALA A 254 16.58 -22.12 -36.17
CA ALA A 254 17.36 -21.66 -37.32
C ALA A 254 16.98 -20.24 -37.76
N TRP A 255 15.72 -19.86 -37.62
CA TRP A 255 15.22 -18.55 -38.01
C TRP A 255 15.54 -17.46 -36.99
N LEU A 256 15.23 -17.71 -35.72
CA LEU A 256 15.17 -16.67 -34.68
C LEU A 256 16.57 -16.44 -34.08
N GLN A 257 17.48 -16.03 -34.93
CA GLN A 257 18.87 -15.74 -34.63
C GLN A 257 19.35 -14.52 -35.43
N GLY A 258 20.56 -14.04 -35.14
CA GLY A 258 21.17 -12.92 -35.86
C GLY A 258 20.32 -11.64 -35.82
N ALA A 259 20.17 -10.99 -36.98
CA ALA A 259 19.54 -9.67 -37.08
C ALA A 259 18.06 -9.65 -36.65
N VAL A 260 17.31 -10.73 -36.89
CA VAL A 260 15.88 -10.82 -36.53
C VAL A 260 15.69 -10.78 -35.02
N LEU A 261 16.44 -11.62 -34.30
CA LEU A 261 16.42 -11.66 -32.83
C LEU A 261 16.87 -10.32 -32.23
N VAL A 262 17.96 -9.74 -32.73
CA VAL A 262 18.48 -8.45 -32.24
C VAL A 262 17.44 -7.34 -32.39
N ARG A 263 16.73 -7.27 -33.53
CA ARG A 263 15.69 -6.26 -33.76
C ARG A 263 14.55 -6.39 -32.77
N GLN A 264 13.96 -7.58 -32.66
CA GLN A 264 12.80 -7.78 -31.79
C GLN A 264 13.18 -7.60 -30.31
N LEU A 265 14.37 -8.08 -29.91
CA LEU A 265 14.88 -7.89 -28.56
C LEU A 265 15.12 -6.40 -28.24
N ALA A 266 15.61 -5.61 -29.20
CA ALA A 266 15.80 -4.17 -29.00
C ALA A 266 14.49 -3.40 -28.80
N TYR A 267 13.38 -3.88 -29.37
CA TYR A 267 12.04 -3.37 -29.05
C TYR A 267 11.70 -3.65 -27.59
N TRP A 268 11.80 -4.91 -27.15
CA TRP A 268 11.44 -5.31 -25.79
C TRP A 268 12.32 -4.67 -24.71
N LYS A 269 13.64 -4.56 -24.95
CA LYS A 269 14.57 -3.87 -24.04
C LYS A 269 14.19 -2.41 -23.79
N ARG A 270 13.62 -1.74 -24.79
CA ARG A 270 13.12 -0.37 -24.66
C ARG A 270 11.76 -0.34 -23.97
N GLN A 271 10.85 -1.23 -24.38
CA GLN A 271 9.48 -1.27 -23.87
C GLN A 271 9.42 -1.60 -22.38
N LEU A 272 10.30 -2.48 -21.90
CA LEU A 272 10.33 -2.97 -20.52
C LEU A 272 11.52 -2.39 -19.71
N ALA A 273 12.09 -1.28 -20.17
CA ALA A 273 13.09 -0.56 -19.39
C ALA A 273 12.47 0.04 -18.13
N ALA A 274 13.17 -0.12 -17.00
CA ALA A 274 12.85 0.47 -15.70
C ALA A 274 11.42 0.20 -15.21
N ILE A 275 10.88 -0.99 -15.50
CA ILE A 275 9.59 -1.41 -14.95
C ILE A 275 9.72 -1.74 -13.47
N GLU A 276 8.68 -1.44 -12.71
CA GLU A 276 8.55 -1.81 -11.30
C GLU A 276 7.51 -2.92 -11.12
N PRO A 277 7.64 -3.77 -10.08
CA PRO A 277 6.60 -4.73 -9.76
C PRO A 277 5.28 -4.04 -9.36
N LEU A 278 4.15 -4.63 -9.76
CA LEU A 278 2.83 -4.17 -9.38
C LEU A 278 2.58 -4.39 -7.88
N GLN A 279 2.10 -3.35 -7.20
CA GLN A 279 1.82 -3.33 -5.75
C GLN A 279 0.32 -3.26 -5.49
N LEU A 280 -0.39 -4.36 -5.75
CA LEU A 280 -1.79 -4.46 -5.40
C LEU A 280 -1.98 -4.52 -3.88
N PRO A 281 -3.08 -3.93 -3.35
CA PRO A 281 -3.42 -4.07 -1.95
C PRO A 281 -3.82 -5.52 -1.67
N THR A 282 -3.03 -6.19 -0.83
CA THR A 282 -3.28 -7.56 -0.40
C THR A 282 -4.00 -7.60 0.95
N ASP A 283 -4.77 -8.67 1.17
CA ASP A 283 -5.45 -8.94 2.43
C ASP A 283 -4.50 -9.58 3.46
N ARG A 284 -3.40 -10.18 2.98
CA ARG A 284 -2.33 -10.81 3.77
C ARG A 284 -0.95 -10.37 3.30
N PRO A 285 0.07 -10.46 4.17
CA PRO A 285 1.44 -10.21 3.75
C PRO A 285 1.89 -11.25 2.73
N ARG A 286 2.61 -10.80 1.70
CA ARG A 286 3.16 -11.70 0.68
C ARG A 286 4.15 -12.70 1.28
N PRO A 287 3.99 -14.01 1.02
CA PRO A 287 4.98 -15.01 1.42
C PRO A 287 6.36 -14.77 0.76
N PRO A 288 7.47 -15.20 1.38
CA PRO A 288 8.82 -15.00 0.83
C PRO A 288 9.08 -15.79 -0.47
N ALA A 289 8.25 -16.80 -0.78
CA ALA A 289 8.29 -17.58 -2.01
C ALA A 289 6.86 -17.94 -2.46
N GLN A 290 6.66 -18.08 -3.77
CA GLN A 290 5.36 -18.42 -4.34
C GLN A 290 4.95 -19.87 -4.02
N THR A 291 3.69 -20.10 -3.61
CA THR A 291 3.15 -21.41 -3.19
C THR A 291 2.16 -22.02 -4.19
N HIS A 292 1.79 -21.28 -5.24
CA HIS A 292 0.82 -21.63 -6.27
C HIS A 292 -0.61 -21.97 -5.80
N GLN A 293 -0.96 -21.73 -4.54
CA GLN A 293 -2.32 -21.91 -4.05
C GLN A 293 -3.26 -20.88 -4.70
N GLY A 294 -4.40 -21.33 -5.20
CA GLY A 294 -5.33 -20.44 -5.87
C GLY A 294 -6.78 -20.89 -5.84
N ALA A 295 -7.66 -19.92 -6.03
CA ALA A 295 -9.09 -20.13 -6.18
C ALA A 295 -9.64 -19.27 -7.33
N ASP A 296 -10.83 -19.65 -7.81
CA ASP A 296 -11.52 -18.97 -8.91
C ASP A 296 -12.77 -18.26 -8.40
N PHE A 297 -12.97 -17.02 -8.84
CA PHE A 297 -14.22 -16.26 -8.69
C PHE A 297 -14.82 -16.01 -10.08
N ARG A 298 -16.12 -16.27 -10.25
CA ARG A 298 -16.80 -16.17 -11.55
C ARG A 298 -17.89 -15.10 -11.53
N ALA A 299 -17.94 -14.32 -12.61
CA ALA A 299 -18.96 -13.29 -12.84
C ALA A 299 -19.29 -13.21 -14.33
N GLU A 300 -20.27 -12.37 -14.68
CA GLU A 300 -20.73 -12.23 -16.06
C GLU A 300 -21.00 -10.75 -16.38
N LEU A 301 -20.50 -10.28 -17.53
CA LEU A 301 -20.86 -8.97 -18.05
C LEU A 301 -22.12 -9.08 -18.93
N PRO A 302 -23.12 -8.22 -18.73
CA PRO A 302 -24.36 -8.24 -19.50
C PRO A 302 -24.12 -8.02 -21.00
N ALA A 303 -24.91 -8.69 -21.85
CA ALA A 303 -24.79 -8.61 -23.31
C ALA A 303 -24.89 -7.17 -23.85
N GLY A 304 -25.71 -6.31 -23.23
CA GLY A 304 -25.84 -4.91 -23.61
C GLY A 304 -24.54 -4.11 -23.43
N LEU A 305 -23.84 -4.33 -22.31
CA LEU A 305 -22.54 -3.70 -22.05
C LEU A 305 -21.50 -4.21 -23.05
N VAL A 306 -21.43 -5.52 -23.27
CA VAL A 306 -20.51 -6.15 -24.23
C VAL A 306 -20.72 -5.61 -25.65
N ALA A 307 -21.98 -5.47 -26.09
CA ALA A 307 -22.31 -4.90 -27.39
C ALA A 307 -21.82 -3.44 -27.53
N GLY A 308 -22.02 -2.62 -26.50
CA GLY A 308 -21.51 -1.25 -26.45
C GLY A 308 -19.98 -1.18 -26.52
N LEU A 309 -19.28 -2.02 -25.76
CA LEU A 309 -17.82 -2.11 -25.79
C LEU A 309 -17.31 -2.54 -27.17
N ARG A 310 -17.97 -3.46 -27.87
CA ARG A 310 -17.64 -3.81 -29.26
C ARG A 310 -17.82 -2.63 -30.21
N GLN A 311 -18.89 -1.85 -30.04
CA GLN A 311 -19.11 -0.66 -30.86
C GLN A 311 -18.00 0.38 -30.64
N LEU A 312 -17.63 0.64 -29.38
CA LEU A 312 -16.51 1.53 -29.05
C LEU A 312 -15.19 1.02 -29.66
N SER A 313 -14.94 -0.29 -29.56
CA SER A 313 -13.75 -0.94 -30.14
C SER A 313 -13.67 -0.68 -31.64
N ARG A 314 -14.78 -0.89 -32.38
CA ARG A 314 -14.86 -0.62 -33.83
C ARG A 314 -14.61 0.85 -34.15
N GLN A 315 -15.19 1.77 -33.38
CA GLN A 315 -15.00 3.22 -33.57
C GLN A 315 -13.55 3.66 -33.36
N GLN A 316 -12.81 3.01 -32.45
CA GLN A 316 -11.40 3.29 -32.21
C GLN A 316 -10.45 2.40 -33.04
N GLN A 317 -10.97 1.56 -33.94
CA GLN A 317 -10.19 0.63 -34.75
C GLN A 317 -9.31 -0.33 -33.93
N VAL A 318 -9.82 -0.75 -32.78
CA VAL A 318 -9.19 -1.71 -31.87
C VAL A 318 -10.09 -2.94 -31.68
N THR A 319 -9.54 -3.98 -31.07
CA THR A 319 -10.28 -5.21 -30.76
C THR A 319 -10.98 -5.12 -29.40
N LEU A 320 -11.98 -5.97 -29.16
CA LEU A 320 -12.61 -6.10 -27.84
C LEU A 320 -11.59 -6.44 -26.75
N PHE A 321 -10.61 -7.30 -27.07
CA PHE A 321 -9.48 -7.62 -26.19
C PHE A 321 -8.73 -6.36 -25.73
N MET A 322 -8.37 -5.46 -26.65
CA MET A 322 -7.66 -4.22 -26.33
C MET A 322 -8.50 -3.29 -25.44
N THR A 323 -9.82 -3.23 -25.66
CA THR A 323 -10.74 -2.42 -24.84
C THR A 323 -10.85 -2.95 -23.42
N LEU A 324 -11.04 -4.26 -23.25
CA LEU A 324 -11.09 -4.89 -21.93
C LEU A 324 -9.74 -4.78 -21.21
N LEU A 325 -8.63 -5.00 -21.93
CA LEU A 325 -7.29 -4.85 -21.37
C LEU A 325 -7.01 -3.41 -20.91
N ALA A 326 -7.43 -2.40 -21.68
CA ALA A 326 -7.28 -0.99 -21.29
C ALA A 326 -8.04 -0.69 -19.99
N ALA A 327 -9.27 -1.16 -19.87
CA ALA A 327 -10.04 -1.03 -18.64
C ALA A 327 -9.40 -1.80 -17.46
N PHE A 328 -8.84 -2.98 -17.72
CA PHE A 328 -8.16 -3.77 -16.69
C PHE A 328 -6.88 -3.08 -16.21
N GLN A 329 -6.07 -2.53 -17.12
CA GLN A 329 -4.90 -1.72 -16.76
C GLN A 329 -5.28 -0.46 -16.00
N ALA A 330 -6.37 0.22 -16.37
CA ALA A 330 -6.89 1.37 -15.64
C ALA A 330 -7.35 0.99 -14.21
N LEU A 331 -8.02 -0.16 -14.04
CA LEU A 331 -8.36 -0.69 -12.72
C LEU A 331 -7.10 -0.93 -11.88
N LEU A 332 -6.11 -1.62 -12.43
CA LEU A 332 -4.86 -1.92 -11.72
C LEU A 332 -4.09 -0.65 -11.34
N HIS A 333 -4.04 0.35 -12.21
CA HIS A 333 -3.48 1.67 -11.95
C HIS A 333 -4.14 2.31 -10.72
N ARG A 334 -5.49 2.33 -10.68
CA ARG A 334 -6.27 2.91 -9.58
C ARG A 334 -6.17 2.12 -8.27
N LEU A 335 -6.04 0.79 -8.33
CA LEU A 335 -5.89 -0.07 -7.16
C LEU A 335 -4.48 0.01 -6.56
N ALA A 336 -3.45 0.02 -7.40
CA ALA A 336 -2.05 0.02 -6.97
C ALA A 336 -1.50 1.43 -6.70
N GLY A 337 -2.15 2.47 -7.23
CA GLY A 337 -1.63 3.84 -7.18
C GLY A 337 -0.34 4.00 -7.99
N GLN A 338 -0.17 3.25 -9.07
CA GLN A 338 1.03 3.22 -9.91
C GLN A 338 0.73 3.68 -11.33
N ASP A 339 1.50 4.64 -11.84
CA ASP A 339 1.33 5.21 -13.19
C ASP A 339 1.87 4.31 -14.32
N ASP A 340 2.47 3.17 -13.98
CA ASP A 340 3.07 2.25 -14.95
C ASP A 340 2.67 0.81 -14.63
N VAL A 341 1.90 0.20 -15.52
CA VAL A 341 1.27 -1.10 -15.28
C VAL A 341 1.65 -2.07 -16.40
N CYS A 342 2.23 -3.21 -16.01
CA CYS A 342 2.54 -4.32 -16.91
C CYS A 342 1.58 -5.49 -16.69
N VAL A 343 0.92 -5.93 -17.76
CA VAL A 343 0.02 -7.09 -17.76
C VAL A 343 0.53 -8.14 -18.72
N GLY A 344 0.63 -9.39 -18.25
CA GLY A 344 0.95 -10.53 -19.10
C GLY A 344 -0.23 -10.95 -19.96
N THR A 345 0.01 -11.41 -21.18
CA THR A 345 -1.03 -12.04 -22.00
C THR A 345 -0.46 -13.22 -22.81
N PRO A 346 -1.14 -14.37 -22.86
CA PRO A 346 -0.73 -15.47 -23.72
C PRO A 346 -1.15 -15.22 -25.16
N ILE A 347 -0.30 -15.62 -26.11
CA ILE A 347 -0.63 -15.66 -27.53
C ILE A 347 -0.54 -17.09 -28.04
N ALA A 348 -1.37 -17.46 -29.02
CA ALA A 348 -1.33 -18.80 -29.62
C ALA A 348 -0.03 -19.06 -30.39
N ASN A 349 0.62 -18.01 -30.92
CA ASN A 349 1.85 -18.08 -31.71
C ASN A 349 1.78 -19.03 -32.92
N ARG A 350 0.59 -19.14 -33.52
CA ARG A 350 0.31 -19.95 -34.72
C ARG A 350 0.06 -19.03 -35.91
N THR A 351 1.12 -18.36 -36.35
CA THR A 351 1.08 -17.37 -37.43
C THR A 351 1.14 -17.99 -38.83
N ARG A 352 1.22 -19.32 -38.92
CA ARG A 352 1.39 -20.08 -40.15
C ARG A 352 0.35 -21.19 -40.28
N ARG A 353 -0.15 -21.40 -41.50
CA ARG A 353 -1.24 -22.35 -41.79
C ARG A 353 -0.82 -23.80 -41.53
N GLU A 354 0.44 -24.12 -41.75
CA GLU A 354 1.00 -25.47 -41.60
C GLU A 354 1.03 -25.93 -40.13
N VAL A 355 1.07 -24.99 -39.17
CA VAL A 355 1.09 -25.31 -37.73
C VAL A 355 -0.28 -25.27 -37.06
N GLU A 356 -1.30 -24.67 -37.69
CA GLU A 356 -2.68 -24.65 -37.18
C GLU A 356 -3.26 -26.03 -36.81
N PRO A 357 -3.06 -27.11 -37.60
CA PRO A 357 -3.60 -28.42 -37.29
C PRO A 357 -2.75 -29.22 -36.29
N LEU A 358 -1.60 -28.72 -35.84
CA LEU A 358 -0.67 -29.49 -34.99
C LEU A 358 -1.08 -29.48 -33.52
N ILE A 359 -0.84 -30.59 -32.84
CA ILE A 359 -0.73 -30.62 -31.38
C ILE A 359 0.72 -30.25 -31.02
N GLY A 360 0.89 -29.42 -29.99
CA GLY A 360 2.20 -29.00 -29.49
C GLY A 360 2.14 -27.71 -28.67
N PHE A 361 3.24 -27.35 -28.02
CA PHE A 361 3.31 -26.14 -27.18
C PHE A 361 3.76 -24.92 -27.99
N PHE A 362 2.83 -24.15 -28.54
CA PHE A 362 3.17 -22.95 -29.33
C PHE A 362 3.10 -21.67 -28.50
N VAL A 363 2.31 -21.67 -27.43
CA VAL A 363 2.01 -20.47 -26.63
C VAL A 363 3.27 -19.72 -26.21
N ASN A 364 3.28 -18.42 -26.49
CA ASN A 364 4.25 -17.48 -25.93
C ASN A 364 3.52 -16.47 -25.01
N THR A 365 4.26 -15.76 -24.18
CA THR A 365 3.72 -14.74 -23.27
C THR A 365 4.30 -13.38 -23.63
N LEU A 366 3.41 -12.40 -23.82
CA LEU A 366 3.78 -11.00 -24.08
C LEU A 366 3.50 -10.16 -22.83
N VAL A 367 4.31 -9.13 -22.63
CA VAL A 367 4.13 -8.14 -21.55
C VAL A 367 3.60 -6.85 -22.14
N LEU A 368 2.36 -6.50 -21.82
CA LEU A 368 1.69 -5.31 -22.33
C LEU A 368 1.74 -4.22 -21.24
N ARG A 369 2.51 -3.17 -21.53
CA ARG A 369 2.73 -2.01 -20.64
C ARG A 369 1.78 -0.87 -21.01
N ALA A 370 1.15 -0.27 -20.01
CA ALA A 370 0.41 0.99 -20.13
C ALA A 370 0.97 2.03 -19.16
N GLN A 371 1.03 3.28 -19.61
CA GLN A 371 1.57 4.40 -18.84
C GLN A 371 0.50 5.48 -18.71
N PHE A 372 0.27 5.95 -17.49
CA PHE A 372 -0.75 6.89 -17.09
C PHE A 372 -0.10 8.23 -16.75
N ASP A 373 -0.05 9.13 -17.73
CA ASP A 373 0.55 10.46 -17.55
C ASP A 373 -0.54 11.54 -17.60
N GLY A 374 -0.60 12.38 -16.55
CA GLY A 374 -1.47 13.57 -16.50
C GLY A 374 -2.96 13.24 -16.58
N ASP A 375 -3.70 13.93 -17.45
CA ASP A 375 -5.15 13.74 -17.65
C ASP A 375 -5.45 12.81 -18.84
N LEU A 376 -4.74 11.68 -18.93
CA LEU A 376 -4.95 10.68 -19.97
C LEU A 376 -6.43 10.24 -19.98
N THR A 377 -7.11 10.43 -21.11
CA THR A 377 -8.51 10.01 -21.26
C THR A 377 -8.60 8.52 -21.58
N PHE A 378 -9.75 7.89 -21.30
CA PHE A 378 -9.92 6.48 -21.63
C PHE A 378 -9.74 6.19 -23.12
N ARG A 379 -10.20 7.08 -24.00
CA ARG A 379 -9.99 6.97 -25.45
C ARG A 379 -8.51 7.02 -25.81
N GLN A 380 -7.72 7.87 -25.15
CA GLN A 380 -6.27 7.94 -25.37
C GLN A 380 -5.56 6.69 -24.86
N LEU A 381 -5.94 6.20 -23.67
CA LEU A 381 -5.46 4.92 -23.13
C LEU A 381 -5.75 3.78 -24.11
N LEU A 382 -6.97 3.70 -24.63
CA LEU A 382 -7.36 2.66 -25.59
C LEU A 382 -6.51 2.69 -26.87
N ARG A 383 -6.15 3.89 -27.37
CA ARG A 383 -5.21 4.03 -28.49
C ARG A 383 -3.80 3.60 -28.12
N GLN A 384 -3.30 3.98 -26.94
CA GLN A 384 -1.98 3.58 -26.44
C GLN A 384 -1.90 2.06 -26.32
N VAL A 385 -2.90 1.42 -25.70
CA VAL A 385 -2.99 -0.04 -25.56
C VAL A 385 -3.10 -0.71 -26.93
N GLY A 386 -3.89 -0.17 -27.86
CA GLY A 386 -3.95 -0.66 -29.23
C GLY A 386 -2.59 -0.64 -29.93
N GLN A 387 -1.86 0.47 -29.84
CA GLN A 387 -0.51 0.62 -30.41
C GLN A 387 0.50 -0.32 -29.76
N THR A 388 0.54 -0.38 -28.43
CA THR A 388 1.43 -1.28 -27.68
C THR A 388 1.15 -2.73 -28.02
N THR A 389 -0.12 -3.14 -28.08
CA THR A 389 -0.52 -4.51 -28.40
C THR A 389 -0.09 -4.91 -29.83
N LEU A 390 -0.33 -4.04 -30.82
CA LEU A 390 0.10 -4.30 -32.20
C LEU A 390 1.62 -4.35 -32.35
N ALA A 391 2.35 -3.45 -31.66
CA ALA A 391 3.81 -3.45 -31.65
C ALA A 391 4.36 -4.71 -30.96
N ALA A 392 3.73 -5.17 -29.88
CA ALA A 392 4.06 -6.42 -29.21
C ALA A 392 3.84 -7.63 -30.14
N TYR A 393 2.72 -7.66 -30.89
CA TYR A 393 2.46 -8.70 -31.90
C TYR A 393 3.49 -8.71 -33.04
N ALA A 394 3.98 -7.55 -33.47
CA ALA A 394 5.04 -7.47 -34.49
C ALA A 394 6.41 -7.99 -34.00
N ASN A 395 6.57 -8.19 -32.68
CA ASN A 395 7.79 -8.68 -32.04
C ASN A 395 7.52 -9.91 -31.15
N GLN A 396 6.47 -10.66 -31.47
CA GLN A 396 5.95 -11.74 -30.65
C GLN A 396 6.79 -13.02 -30.64
N ASP A 397 7.77 -13.11 -31.55
CA ASP A 397 8.57 -14.32 -31.73
C ASP A 397 9.63 -14.48 -30.61
N VAL A 398 10.02 -13.38 -29.94
CA VAL A 398 10.98 -13.42 -28.83
C VAL A 398 10.37 -14.21 -27.66
N PRO A 399 11.00 -15.32 -27.23
CA PRO A 399 10.53 -16.08 -26.09
C PRO A 399 10.60 -15.27 -24.81
N PHE A 400 9.60 -15.39 -23.94
CA PHE A 400 9.53 -14.68 -22.66
C PHE A 400 10.79 -14.89 -21.79
N GLU A 401 11.35 -16.10 -21.75
CA GLU A 401 12.53 -16.43 -20.94
C GLU A 401 13.79 -15.77 -21.49
N LYS A 402 13.89 -15.73 -22.83
CA LYS A 402 14.98 -15.02 -23.48
C LYS A 402 14.90 -13.54 -23.11
N LEU A 403 13.69 -12.99 -23.03
CA LEU A 403 13.47 -11.62 -22.58
C LEU A 403 13.87 -11.42 -21.10
N VAL A 404 13.46 -12.31 -20.19
CA VAL A 404 13.85 -12.26 -18.77
C VAL A 404 15.37 -12.38 -18.60
N ALA A 405 16.01 -13.32 -19.31
CA ALA A 405 17.46 -13.54 -19.26
C ALA A 405 18.27 -12.34 -19.78
N GLU A 406 17.73 -11.62 -20.77
CA GLU A 406 18.36 -10.44 -21.37
C GLU A 406 18.09 -9.14 -20.60
N LEU A 407 16.97 -9.04 -19.89
CA LEU A 407 16.62 -7.90 -19.04
C LEU A 407 17.21 -8.00 -17.63
N GLN A 408 17.44 -9.22 -17.14
CA GLN A 408 17.96 -9.52 -15.80
C GLN A 408 17.25 -8.71 -14.70
N PRO A 409 15.91 -8.78 -14.58
CA PRO A 409 15.19 -8.10 -13.51
C PRO A 409 15.67 -8.60 -12.14
N ALA A 410 15.48 -7.78 -11.11
CA ALA A 410 15.81 -8.16 -9.74
C ALA A 410 15.13 -9.50 -9.39
N ARG A 411 15.92 -10.44 -8.86
CA ARG A 411 15.43 -11.78 -8.54
C ARG A 411 14.59 -11.72 -7.26
N ASP A 412 13.30 -12.01 -7.39
CA ASP A 412 12.33 -12.11 -6.31
C ASP A 412 11.60 -13.45 -6.44
N LEU A 413 11.76 -14.34 -5.46
CA LEU A 413 11.13 -15.67 -5.48
C LEU A 413 9.64 -15.63 -5.13
N SER A 414 9.14 -14.48 -4.67
CA SER A 414 7.74 -14.29 -4.29
C SER A 414 6.85 -13.78 -5.44
N ARG A 415 7.42 -13.53 -6.62
CA ARG A 415 6.75 -12.89 -7.76
C ARG A 415 7.18 -13.48 -9.10
N SER A 416 6.23 -13.52 -10.04
CA SER A 416 6.55 -13.70 -11.46
C SER A 416 7.40 -12.53 -11.98
N PRO A 417 8.43 -12.79 -12.82
CA PRO A 417 9.25 -11.75 -13.40
C PRO A 417 8.45 -10.89 -14.40
N LEU A 418 8.78 -9.60 -14.50
CA LEU A 418 8.23 -8.61 -15.44
C LEU A 418 6.73 -8.25 -15.28
N PHE A 419 5.88 -9.16 -14.79
CA PHE A 419 4.47 -8.88 -14.49
C PHE A 419 3.93 -9.84 -13.44
N GLN A 420 2.91 -9.40 -12.70
CA GLN A 420 2.27 -10.17 -11.61
C GLN A 420 0.83 -10.54 -11.91
N VAL A 421 0.23 -9.95 -12.94
CA VAL A 421 -1.17 -10.17 -13.32
C VAL A 421 -1.29 -10.49 -14.80
N MET A 422 -2.23 -11.37 -15.14
CA MET A 422 -2.45 -11.83 -16.52
C MET A 422 -3.88 -11.54 -16.99
N PHE A 423 -4.02 -11.18 -18.26
CA PHE A 423 -5.32 -10.98 -18.90
C PHE A 423 -5.46 -11.87 -20.15
N VAL A 424 -6.59 -12.56 -20.27
CA VAL A 424 -6.87 -13.53 -21.34
C VAL A 424 -8.28 -13.32 -21.87
N LEU A 425 -8.45 -13.24 -23.19
CA LEU A 425 -9.75 -13.36 -23.85
C LEU A 425 -9.74 -14.64 -24.72
N GLN A 426 -10.57 -15.61 -24.37
CA GLN A 426 -10.70 -16.85 -25.12
C GLN A 426 -11.74 -16.71 -26.22
N ASN A 427 -11.28 -16.74 -27.47
CA ASN A 427 -12.11 -16.68 -28.68
C ASN A 427 -12.03 -17.99 -29.51
N VAL A 428 -11.66 -19.11 -28.87
CA VAL A 428 -11.50 -20.39 -29.58
C VAL A 428 -12.86 -21.07 -29.71
N PRO A 429 -13.29 -21.48 -30.92
CA PRO A 429 -14.57 -22.17 -31.11
C PRO A 429 -14.66 -23.45 -30.27
N SER A 430 -15.76 -23.63 -29.54
CA SER A 430 -16.06 -24.88 -28.84
C SER A 430 -16.40 -26.00 -29.83
N VAL A 431 -16.04 -27.23 -29.49
CA VAL A 431 -16.43 -28.42 -30.25
C VAL A 431 -17.83 -28.87 -29.80
N ASP A 432 -18.87 -28.19 -30.27
CA ASP A 432 -20.24 -28.71 -30.17
C ASP A 432 -20.45 -29.71 -31.32
N ALA A 433 -20.11 -30.97 -31.08
CA ALA A 433 -20.33 -32.04 -32.03
C ALA A 433 -21.54 -32.88 -31.63
N THR A 434 -22.59 -32.86 -32.45
CA THR A 434 -23.63 -33.89 -32.41
C THR A 434 -23.10 -35.14 -33.11
N LEU A 435 -22.95 -36.22 -32.37
CA LEU A 435 -22.71 -37.55 -32.90
C LEU A 435 -24.06 -38.28 -32.96
N PRO A 436 -24.29 -39.21 -33.91
CA PRO A 436 -25.49 -40.04 -33.89
C PRO A 436 -25.60 -40.73 -32.53
N ASP A 437 -26.73 -40.55 -31.85
CA ASP A 437 -27.06 -41.15 -30.54
C ASP A 437 -26.07 -40.86 -29.39
N LEU A 438 -25.23 -39.81 -29.50
CA LEU A 438 -24.29 -39.38 -28.46
C LEU A 438 -24.15 -37.85 -28.41
N THR A 439 -24.51 -37.25 -27.29
CA THR A 439 -24.33 -35.82 -27.01
C THR A 439 -23.02 -35.59 -26.26
N VAL A 440 -22.21 -34.64 -26.72
CA VAL A 440 -20.94 -34.24 -26.09
C VAL A 440 -21.11 -32.83 -25.53
N THR A 441 -20.79 -32.64 -24.24
CA THR A 441 -20.83 -31.33 -23.57
C THR A 441 -19.50 -31.06 -22.89
N LEU A 442 -18.86 -29.91 -23.14
CA LEU A 442 -17.63 -29.55 -22.45
C LEU A 442 -17.89 -29.33 -20.95
N LEU A 443 -16.96 -29.75 -20.11
CA LEU A 443 -16.98 -29.49 -18.67
C LEU A 443 -15.76 -28.66 -18.27
N PRO A 444 -15.94 -27.57 -17.49
CA PRO A 444 -14.80 -26.89 -16.88
C PRO A 444 -14.12 -27.83 -15.87
N VAL A 445 -12.79 -27.81 -15.85
CA VAL A 445 -11.97 -28.53 -14.87
C VAL A 445 -11.14 -27.49 -14.14
N ASP A 446 -11.42 -27.32 -12.85
CA ASP A 446 -10.69 -26.40 -11.99
C ASP A 446 -9.43 -27.11 -11.49
N ASN A 447 -8.27 -26.47 -11.66
CA ASN A 447 -7.00 -27.05 -11.22
C ASN A 447 -6.59 -26.61 -9.79
N GLU A 448 -7.32 -25.67 -9.16
CA GLU A 448 -7.05 -25.10 -7.83
C GLU A 448 -5.61 -24.53 -7.67
N THR A 449 -5.02 -24.03 -8.76
CA THR A 449 -3.67 -23.44 -8.76
C THR A 449 -3.70 -22.01 -9.29
N ALA A 450 -2.93 -21.09 -8.68
CA ALA A 450 -2.68 -19.74 -9.21
C ALA A 450 -1.21 -19.53 -9.57
N LYS A 451 -0.94 -19.32 -10.86
CA LYS A 451 0.43 -19.06 -11.40
C LYS A 451 0.89 -17.62 -11.23
N PHE A 452 -0.03 -16.72 -11.00
CA PHE A 452 0.17 -15.28 -10.89
C PHE A 452 -0.57 -14.80 -9.64
N ASP A 453 -0.34 -13.55 -9.24
CA ASP A 453 -1.13 -12.95 -8.16
C ASP A 453 -2.60 -12.94 -8.55
N LEU A 454 -2.87 -12.63 -9.82
CA LEU A 454 -4.20 -12.54 -10.41
C LEU A 454 -4.18 -12.91 -11.89
N LEU A 455 -5.18 -13.64 -12.35
CA LEU A 455 -5.47 -13.86 -13.76
C LEU A 455 -6.95 -13.58 -14.02
N LEU A 456 -7.23 -12.64 -14.92
CA LEU A 456 -8.57 -12.38 -15.42
C LEU A 456 -8.73 -13.01 -16.81
N SER A 457 -9.61 -13.99 -16.91
CA SER A 457 -9.99 -14.61 -18.17
C SER A 457 -11.42 -14.27 -18.55
N ALA A 458 -11.66 -14.06 -19.84
CA ALA A 458 -12.96 -13.73 -20.40
C ALA A 458 -13.31 -14.73 -21.51
N VAL A 459 -14.56 -15.21 -21.52
CA VAL A 459 -15.10 -16.14 -22.52
C VAL A 459 -16.43 -15.61 -23.03
N GLU A 460 -16.56 -15.44 -24.34
CA GLU A 460 -17.82 -15.05 -24.97
C GLU A 460 -18.84 -16.21 -24.92
N GLN A 461 -20.05 -15.92 -24.48
CA GLN A 461 -21.15 -16.89 -24.44
C GLN A 461 -22.05 -16.76 -25.68
N PRO A 462 -22.77 -17.84 -26.09
CA PRO A 462 -23.64 -17.81 -27.26
C PRO A 462 -24.78 -16.78 -27.20
N ASP A 463 -25.22 -16.40 -26.00
CA ASP A 463 -26.24 -15.38 -25.75
C ASP A 463 -25.71 -13.93 -25.80
N GLY A 464 -24.41 -13.76 -26.07
CA GLY A 464 -23.75 -12.48 -26.23
C GLY A 464 -23.19 -11.88 -24.94
N THR A 465 -23.32 -12.56 -23.81
CA THR A 465 -22.69 -12.16 -22.54
C THR A 465 -21.21 -12.54 -22.52
N LEU A 466 -20.46 -12.00 -21.55
CA LEU A 466 -19.04 -12.33 -21.36
C LEU A 466 -18.85 -12.91 -19.97
N GLN A 467 -18.56 -14.21 -19.90
CA GLN A 467 -18.22 -14.86 -18.64
C GLN A 467 -16.79 -14.48 -18.26
N LEU A 468 -16.61 -13.98 -17.05
CA LEU A 468 -15.32 -13.62 -16.47
C LEU A 468 -14.94 -14.61 -15.36
N THR A 469 -13.72 -15.12 -15.40
CA THR A 469 -13.14 -15.92 -14.31
C THR A 469 -11.87 -15.24 -13.81
N TRP A 470 -11.89 -14.86 -12.54
CA TRP A 470 -10.78 -14.30 -11.80
C TRP A 470 -10.13 -15.42 -10.98
N GLN A 471 -8.97 -15.87 -11.42
CA GLN A 471 -8.13 -16.75 -10.63
C GLN A 471 -7.19 -15.90 -9.76
N TYR A 472 -7.14 -16.15 -8.47
CA TYR A 472 -6.37 -15.36 -7.52
C TYR A 472 -5.56 -16.23 -6.56
N ASN A 473 -4.43 -15.71 -6.09
CA ASN A 473 -3.61 -16.37 -5.09
C ASN A 473 -4.22 -16.19 -3.68
N THR A 474 -4.59 -17.29 -3.04
CA THR A 474 -5.26 -17.31 -1.72
C THR A 474 -4.34 -16.93 -0.56
N ASP A 475 -3.02 -16.95 -0.76
CA ASP A 475 -2.06 -16.41 0.22
C ASP A 475 -2.09 -14.87 0.26
N LEU A 476 -2.67 -14.23 -0.76
CA LEU A 476 -2.68 -12.77 -0.92
C LEU A 476 -4.07 -12.17 -0.79
N PHE A 477 -5.08 -12.81 -1.37
CA PHE A 477 -6.42 -12.24 -1.53
C PHE A 477 -7.52 -13.17 -1.02
N ASP A 478 -8.56 -12.56 -0.47
CA ASP A 478 -9.83 -13.19 -0.17
C ASP A 478 -10.79 -13.08 -1.35
N GLU A 479 -11.70 -14.05 -1.51
CA GLU A 479 -12.76 -14.03 -2.53
C GLU A 479 -13.55 -12.72 -2.50
N ALA A 480 -13.85 -12.21 -1.30
CA ALA A 480 -14.59 -10.97 -1.12
C ALA A 480 -13.86 -9.75 -1.72
N THR A 481 -12.53 -9.74 -1.72
CA THR A 481 -11.72 -8.66 -2.31
C THR A 481 -11.79 -8.71 -3.83
N VAL A 482 -11.64 -9.90 -4.41
CA VAL A 482 -11.76 -10.12 -5.86
C VAL A 482 -13.18 -9.81 -6.36
N ALA A 483 -14.21 -10.20 -5.60
CA ALA A 483 -15.60 -9.87 -5.91
C ALA A 483 -15.85 -8.35 -5.95
N ARG A 484 -15.27 -7.59 -5.01
CA ARG A 484 -15.33 -6.11 -5.04
C ARG A 484 -14.67 -5.55 -6.29
N TRP A 485 -13.45 -6.01 -6.63
CA TRP A 485 -12.74 -5.56 -7.82
C TRP A 485 -13.45 -5.90 -9.12
N MET A 486 -14.17 -7.03 -9.18
CA MET A 486 -15.03 -7.33 -10.31
C MET A 486 -16.16 -6.30 -10.46
N GLY A 487 -16.80 -5.88 -9.36
CA GLY A 487 -17.78 -4.80 -9.37
C GLY A 487 -17.17 -3.44 -9.80
N HIS A 488 -15.94 -3.15 -9.35
CA HIS A 488 -15.19 -1.97 -9.79
C HIS A 488 -14.88 -2.01 -11.29
N TYR A 489 -14.49 -3.18 -11.81
CA TYR A 489 -14.22 -3.38 -13.22
C TYR A 489 -15.46 -3.14 -14.09
N GLU A 490 -16.62 -3.66 -13.69
CA GLU A 490 -17.90 -3.43 -14.39
C GLU A 490 -18.32 -1.95 -14.35
N THR A 491 -18.16 -1.28 -13.19
CA THR A 491 -18.46 0.14 -13.02
C THR A 491 -17.57 0.99 -13.92
N LEU A 492 -16.27 0.69 -13.96
CA LEU A 492 -15.30 1.38 -14.81
C LEU A 492 -15.60 1.18 -16.30
N LEU A 493 -15.91 -0.04 -16.73
CA LEU A 493 -16.32 -0.33 -18.13
C LEU A 493 -17.57 0.45 -18.52
N THR A 494 -18.56 0.53 -17.62
CA THR A 494 -19.80 1.27 -17.84
C THR A 494 -19.54 2.77 -17.95
N GLY A 495 -18.72 3.33 -17.05
CA GLY A 495 -18.32 4.73 -17.08
C GLY A 495 -17.53 5.09 -18.33
N ALA A 496 -16.56 4.26 -18.70
CA ALA A 496 -15.75 4.42 -19.91
C ALA A 496 -16.57 4.35 -21.21
N LEU A 497 -17.64 3.55 -21.22
CA LEU A 497 -18.58 3.49 -22.35
C LEU A 497 -19.46 4.74 -22.44
N ALA A 498 -19.88 5.28 -21.29
CA ALA A 498 -20.72 6.47 -21.22
C ALA A 498 -19.98 7.75 -21.61
N ASP A 499 -18.75 7.92 -21.13
CA ASP A 499 -17.89 9.06 -21.47
C ASP A 499 -16.41 8.65 -21.66
N PRO A 500 -16.04 8.13 -22.85
CA PRO A 500 -14.67 7.71 -23.14
C PRO A 500 -13.67 8.88 -23.23
N ASP A 501 -14.12 10.13 -23.27
CA ASP A 501 -13.26 11.31 -23.34
C ASP A 501 -12.95 11.91 -21.95
N SER A 502 -13.54 11.36 -20.89
CA SER A 502 -13.16 11.66 -19.51
C SER A 502 -11.76 11.14 -19.16
N PRO A 503 -10.99 11.87 -18.31
CA PRO A 503 -9.76 11.36 -17.70
C PRO A 503 -10.00 10.03 -16.99
N VAL A 504 -9.06 9.08 -17.09
CA VAL A 504 -9.18 7.76 -16.46
C VAL A 504 -9.42 7.87 -14.95
N ASP A 505 -8.77 8.81 -14.28
CA ASP A 505 -8.91 9.03 -12.85
C ASP A 505 -10.27 9.64 -12.44
N ALA A 506 -10.97 10.27 -13.38
CA ALA A 506 -12.30 10.84 -13.16
C ALA A 506 -13.43 9.83 -13.44
N LEU A 507 -13.13 8.70 -14.07
CA LEU A 507 -14.14 7.67 -14.33
C LEU A 507 -14.61 7.03 -13.02
N PRO A 508 -15.91 6.66 -12.93
CA PRO A 508 -16.45 6.02 -11.75
C PRO A 508 -15.81 4.64 -11.56
N LEU A 509 -15.31 4.40 -10.34
CA LEU A 509 -14.76 3.13 -9.93
C LEU A 509 -15.62 2.46 -8.86
N LEU A 510 -16.06 3.24 -7.87
CA LEU A 510 -16.91 2.78 -6.77
C LEU A 510 -18.37 2.75 -7.19
N SER A 511 -19.10 1.74 -6.72
CA SER A 511 -20.56 1.74 -6.88
C SER A 511 -21.21 2.83 -6.01
N PRO A 512 -22.41 3.33 -6.36
CA PRO A 512 -23.13 4.29 -5.51
C PRO A 512 -23.38 3.78 -4.08
N VAL A 513 -23.53 2.46 -3.92
CA VAL A 513 -23.73 1.82 -2.60
C VAL A 513 -22.45 1.90 -1.77
N GLU A 514 -21.31 1.55 -2.35
CA GLU A 514 -20.01 1.62 -1.68
C GLU A 514 -19.63 3.06 -1.34
N LEU A 515 -19.85 3.99 -2.26
CA LEU A 515 -19.63 5.42 -2.02
C LEU A 515 -20.47 5.93 -0.84
N ARG A 516 -21.77 5.58 -0.81
CA ARG A 516 -22.65 5.95 0.31
C ARG A 516 -22.21 5.32 1.63
N GLN A 517 -21.76 4.07 1.60
CA GLN A 517 -21.25 3.38 2.78
C GLN A 517 -20.04 4.11 3.37
N MET A 518 -19.06 4.44 2.52
CA MET A 518 -17.80 5.06 2.93
C MET A 518 -17.95 6.53 3.33
N LEU A 519 -18.71 7.30 2.55
CA LEU A 519 -18.81 8.75 2.78
C LEU A 519 -19.83 9.14 3.84
N LEU A 520 -20.91 8.37 3.97
CA LEU A 520 -22.03 8.70 4.86
C LEU A 520 -22.20 7.67 5.98
N ALA A 521 -22.40 6.38 5.67
CA ALA A 521 -22.82 5.43 6.69
C ALA A 521 -21.75 5.16 7.76
N TRP A 522 -20.47 5.04 7.39
CA TRP A 522 -19.37 4.95 8.37
C TRP A 522 -19.03 6.26 9.06
N ASN A 523 -19.56 7.37 8.55
CA ASN A 523 -19.38 8.73 9.04
C ASN A 523 -20.61 9.29 9.77
N ASP A 524 -21.66 8.47 9.94
CA ASP A 524 -22.87 8.81 10.70
C ASP A 524 -22.60 8.71 12.20
N THR A 525 -21.73 9.59 12.67
CA THR A 525 -21.29 9.70 14.06
C THR A 525 -21.93 10.88 14.77
N ALA A 526 -22.88 11.56 14.13
CA ALA A 526 -23.54 12.72 14.70
C ALA A 526 -24.25 12.35 16.00
N THR A 527 -24.18 13.23 17.00
CA THR A 527 -24.95 13.10 18.24
C THR A 527 -25.95 14.26 18.36
N PRO A 528 -27.07 14.23 17.62
CA PRO A 528 -28.03 15.34 17.60
C PRO A 528 -28.56 15.66 19.00
N GLY A 529 -28.64 16.95 19.33
CA GLY A 529 -29.14 17.42 20.62
C GLY A 529 -28.14 17.32 21.78
N ARG A 530 -26.96 16.71 21.60
CA ARG A 530 -25.87 16.80 22.59
C ARG A 530 -25.20 18.16 22.47
N GLY A 531 -25.38 19.00 23.48
CA GLY A 531 -24.67 20.28 23.58
C GLY A 531 -23.15 20.09 23.69
N LEU A 532 -22.41 21.13 23.33
CA LEU A 532 -20.95 21.20 23.51
C LEU A 532 -20.62 22.32 24.51
N PRO A 533 -20.91 22.13 25.81
CA PRO A 533 -20.52 23.09 26.84
C PRO A 533 -18.99 23.23 26.88
N LEU A 534 -18.48 24.31 27.44
CA LEU A 534 -17.04 24.49 27.55
C LEU A 534 -16.49 23.44 28.52
N VAL A 535 -15.34 22.84 28.20
CA VAL A 535 -14.82 21.72 29.00
C VAL A 535 -14.57 22.09 30.46
N HIS A 536 -14.19 23.34 30.74
CA HIS A 536 -14.01 23.82 32.10
C HIS A 536 -15.35 24.00 32.86
N GLU A 537 -16.47 24.21 32.16
CA GLU A 537 -17.81 24.22 32.76
C GLU A 537 -18.25 22.80 33.14
N LEU A 538 -17.91 21.81 32.31
CA LEU A 538 -18.10 20.38 32.66
C LEU A 538 -17.31 20.01 33.92
N ALA A 539 -16.05 20.45 34.00
CA ALA A 539 -15.22 20.25 35.18
C ALA A 539 -15.80 20.96 36.41
N ALA A 540 -16.25 22.22 36.28
CA ALA A 540 -16.88 22.97 37.36
C ALA A 540 -18.19 22.33 37.84
N ALA A 541 -19.00 21.80 36.91
CA ALA A 541 -20.22 21.07 37.24
C ALA A 541 -19.92 19.79 38.03
N GLN A 542 -18.85 19.06 37.68
CA GLN A 542 -18.39 17.92 38.47
C GLN A 542 -17.83 18.34 39.83
N ALA A 543 -17.05 19.44 39.88
CA ALA A 543 -16.51 19.97 41.14
C ALA A 543 -17.62 20.31 42.15
N ALA A 544 -18.75 20.85 41.67
CA ALA A 544 -19.92 21.11 42.49
C ALA A 544 -20.60 19.83 43.03
N ARG A 545 -20.49 18.70 42.30
CA ARG A 545 -21.02 17.39 42.75
C ARG A 545 -20.14 16.75 43.83
N THR A 546 -18.81 16.87 43.71
CA THR A 546 -17.85 16.20 44.59
C THR A 546 -16.78 17.14 45.16
N PRO A 547 -17.17 18.22 45.88
CA PRO A 547 -16.23 19.29 46.27
C PRO A 547 -15.10 18.81 47.18
N GLY A 548 -15.35 17.81 48.04
CA GLY A 548 -14.37 17.25 48.96
C GLY A 548 -13.48 16.14 48.39
N ALA A 549 -13.73 15.69 47.16
CA ALA A 549 -12.88 14.70 46.50
C ALA A 549 -11.55 15.34 46.05
N VAL A 550 -10.48 14.56 45.98
CA VAL A 550 -9.18 15.03 45.50
C VAL A 550 -9.20 15.15 43.98
N ALA A 551 -8.97 16.35 43.44
CA ALA A 551 -8.94 16.60 42.01
C ALA A 551 -7.54 16.40 41.42
N VAL A 552 -6.50 16.81 42.17
CA VAL A 552 -5.11 16.67 41.75
C VAL A 552 -4.22 16.41 42.97
N MET A 553 -3.25 15.52 42.80
CA MET A 553 -2.22 15.25 43.80
C MET A 553 -0.85 15.18 43.16
N ALA A 554 0.16 15.67 43.87
CA ALA A 554 1.56 15.57 43.53
C ALA A 554 2.26 14.74 44.63
N PRO A 555 2.74 13.52 44.34
CA PRO A 555 3.54 12.76 45.28
C PRO A 555 4.85 13.50 45.60
N PRO A 556 5.45 13.28 46.79
CA PRO A 556 6.82 13.73 47.05
C PRO A 556 7.77 13.12 46.02
N ASP A 557 8.73 13.90 45.52
CA ASP A 557 9.73 13.40 44.57
C ASP A 557 11.13 13.29 45.19
N ALA A 558 12.00 12.54 44.52
CA ALA A 558 13.40 12.36 44.92
C ALA A 558 14.23 13.65 44.79
N ASP A 559 13.72 14.64 44.05
CA ASP A 559 14.34 15.96 43.86
C ASP A 559 14.03 16.91 45.04
N GLY A 560 13.33 16.42 46.07
CA GLY A 560 13.06 17.14 47.32
C GLY A 560 11.85 18.07 47.25
N ARG A 561 11.00 17.99 46.22
CA ARG A 561 9.76 18.76 46.17
C ARG A 561 8.74 18.16 47.15
N PRO A 562 8.13 19.00 48.02
CA PRO A 562 7.12 18.52 48.92
C PRO A 562 5.90 18.04 48.14
N GLY A 563 5.36 16.88 48.52
CA GLY A 563 4.08 16.42 48.01
C GLY A 563 2.93 17.34 48.43
N GLY A 564 1.80 17.23 47.74
CA GLY A 564 0.60 18.00 48.05
C GLY A 564 -0.62 17.51 47.29
N GLN A 565 -1.80 17.99 47.67
CA GLN A 565 -3.05 17.68 46.99
C GLN A 565 -4.00 18.85 47.05
N LEU A 566 -4.89 18.94 46.06
CA LEU A 566 -6.02 19.86 46.04
C LEU A 566 -7.30 19.07 45.86
N THR A 567 -8.29 19.37 46.70
CA THR A 567 -9.67 18.96 46.46
C THR A 567 -10.26 19.72 45.28
N TYR A 568 -11.37 19.23 44.74
CA TYR A 568 -12.13 19.93 43.70
C TYR A 568 -12.52 21.36 44.11
N ALA A 569 -12.95 21.56 45.36
CA ALA A 569 -13.29 22.89 45.87
C ALA A 569 -12.07 23.82 45.93
N GLU A 570 -10.91 23.31 46.38
CA GLU A 570 -9.69 24.11 46.46
C GLU A 570 -9.11 24.45 45.08
N LEU A 571 -9.16 23.49 44.13
CA LEU A 571 -8.75 23.71 42.75
C LEU A 571 -9.63 24.78 42.09
N GLU A 572 -10.95 24.66 42.21
CA GLU A 572 -11.90 25.65 41.71
C GLU A 572 -11.68 27.03 42.32
N GLN A 573 -11.52 27.12 43.64
CA GLN A 573 -11.27 28.38 44.33
C GLN A 573 -10.02 29.08 43.78
N ARG A 574 -8.88 28.37 43.73
CA ARG A 574 -7.61 28.94 43.26
C ARG A 574 -7.68 29.33 41.79
N ALA A 575 -8.33 28.49 40.97
CA ALA A 575 -8.50 28.77 39.55
C ALA A 575 -9.39 30.00 39.31
N ASN A 576 -10.49 30.15 40.05
CA ASN A 576 -11.37 31.32 39.96
C ASN A 576 -10.63 32.61 40.36
N GLN A 577 -9.86 32.57 41.44
CA GLN A 577 -9.06 33.71 41.91
C GLN A 577 -8.04 34.16 40.86
N LEU A 578 -7.29 33.23 40.29
CA LEU A 578 -6.36 33.53 39.22
C LEU A 578 -7.09 33.99 37.95
N ALA A 579 -8.26 33.43 37.63
CA ALA A 579 -9.04 33.85 36.47
C ALA A 579 -9.52 35.32 36.58
N HIS A 580 -9.95 35.78 37.77
CA HIS A 580 -10.26 37.20 38.01
C HIS A 580 -9.04 38.10 37.76
N ARG A 581 -7.85 37.66 38.21
CA ARG A 581 -6.61 38.38 37.94
C ARG A 581 -6.32 38.47 36.45
N LEU A 582 -6.47 37.36 35.72
CA LEU A 582 -6.25 37.31 34.27
C LEU A 582 -7.22 38.23 33.51
N GLN A 583 -8.50 38.26 33.87
CA GLN A 583 -9.47 39.18 33.26
C GLN A 583 -9.12 40.65 33.53
N ALA A 584 -8.64 40.98 34.73
CA ALA A 584 -8.17 42.32 35.06
C ALA A 584 -6.93 42.75 34.25
N LEU A 585 -6.18 41.80 33.70
CA LEU A 585 -5.05 42.01 32.79
C LEU A 585 -5.44 41.95 31.31
N GLY A 586 -6.74 41.89 30.99
CA GLY A 586 -7.24 41.93 29.62
C GLY A 586 -7.34 40.57 28.92
N VAL A 587 -7.21 39.45 29.65
CA VAL A 587 -7.48 38.12 29.08
C VAL A 587 -8.96 37.97 28.79
N ALA A 588 -9.28 37.63 27.54
CA ALA A 588 -10.63 37.44 27.00
C ALA A 588 -10.63 36.27 26.00
N SER A 589 -11.75 36.04 25.29
CA SER A 589 -11.85 35.02 24.22
C SER A 589 -10.66 35.09 23.26
N ASP A 590 -10.06 33.93 22.98
CA ASP A 590 -8.99 33.73 21.99
C ASP A 590 -7.65 34.43 22.32
N VAL A 591 -7.54 35.07 23.49
CA VAL A 591 -6.27 35.66 23.96
C VAL A 591 -5.36 34.55 24.51
N PRO A 592 -4.16 34.34 23.94
CA PRO A 592 -3.25 33.32 24.43
C PRO A 592 -2.54 33.77 25.72
N VAL A 593 -2.54 32.91 26.73
CA VAL A 593 -1.79 33.09 27.98
C VAL A 593 -0.66 32.07 28.04
N ALA A 594 0.58 32.55 28.06
CA ALA A 594 1.76 31.71 28.08
C ALA A 594 1.97 31.06 29.46
N LEU A 595 2.22 29.75 29.49
CA LEU A 595 2.44 28.97 30.70
C LEU A 595 3.87 28.40 30.70
N LEU A 596 4.77 29.00 31.48
CA LEU A 596 6.11 28.48 31.75
C LEU A 596 6.15 27.97 33.19
N LEU A 597 5.62 26.77 33.41
CA LEU A 597 5.45 26.17 34.73
C LEU A 597 5.94 24.72 34.72
N PRO A 598 6.60 24.26 35.80
CA PRO A 598 6.89 22.85 35.96
C PRO A 598 5.60 22.07 36.29
N ARG A 599 5.63 20.75 36.08
CA ARG A 599 4.58 19.84 36.56
C ARG A 599 4.38 20.00 38.05
N SER A 600 3.23 20.57 38.42
CA SER A 600 2.92 20.98 39.79
C SER A 600 1.42 21.25 39.94
N LEU A 601 0.97 21.48 41.18
CA LEU A 601 -0.41 21.87 41.46
C LEU A 601 -0.76 23.23 40.81
N ASP A 602 0.20 24.14 40.70
CA ASP A 602 0.00 25.45 40.09
C ASP A 602 -0.22 25.36 38.58
N LEU A 603 0.40 24.39 37.92
CA LEU A 603 0.14 24.13 36.50
C LEU A 603 -1.33 23.72 36.28
N ALA A 604 -1.87 22.82 37.11
CA ALA A 604 -3.28 22.47 37.08
C ALA A 604 -4.21 23.68 37.32
N VAL A 605 -3.88 24.51 38.32
CA VAL A 605 -4.63 25.75 38.61
C VAL A 605 -4.57 26.73 37.42
N ALA A 606 -3.39 26.94 36.84
CA ALA A 606 -3.17 27.88 35.76
C ALA A 606 -3.95 27.51 34.49
N VAL A 607 -3.92 26.22 34.09
CA VAL A 607 -4.70 25.74 32.94
C VAL A 607 -6.19 26.03 33.13
N LEU A 608 -6.74 25.65 34.28
CA LEU A 608 -8.16 25.87 34.56
C LEU A 608 -8.51 27.37 34.66
N ALA A 609 -7.63 28.18 35.26
CA ALA A 609 -7.83 29.62 35.40
C ALA A 609 -7.83 30.37 34.06
N VAL A 610 -6.94 30.00 33.14
CA VAL A 610 -6.88 30.60 31.79
C VAL A 610 -8.19 30.37 31.05
N LEU A 611 -8.69 29.13 31.06
CA LEU A 611 -9.95 28.80 30.40
C LEU A 611 -11.15 29.51 31.04
N LYS A 612 -11.18 29.60 32.38
CA LYS A 612 -12.22 30.32 33.12
C LYS A 612 -12.20 31.83 32.86
N ALA A 613 -11.01 32.41 32.64
CA ALA A 613 -10.89 33.81 32.22
C ALA A 613 -11.42 34.03 30.79
N GLY A 614 -11.49 32.96 29.99
CA GLY A 614 -11.91 32.94 28.59
C GLY A 614 -10.76 32.85 27.60
N GLY A 615 -9.51 32.85 28.06
CA GLY A 615 -8.34 32.76 27.20
C GLY A 615 -7.98 31.34 26.79
N ALA A 616 -7.00 31.23 25.89
CA ALA A 616 -6.39 29.97 25.46
C ALA A 616 -5.01 29.82 26.10
N TYR A 617 -4.63 28.64 26.59
CA TYR A 617 -3.27 28.49 27.12
C TYR A 617 -2.26 28.21 26.00
N LEU A 618 -1.08 28.82 26.10
CA LEU A 618 0.09 28.54 25.27
C LEU A 618 1.14 27.88 26.15
N PRO A 619 1.34 26.56 26.05
CA PRO A 619 2.29 25.86 26.91
C PRO A 619 3.73 26.04 26.43
N LEU A 620 4.60 26.48 27.34
CA LEU A 620 6.03 26.62 27.13
C LEU A 620 6.75 25.54 27.94
N ASP A 621 7.26 24.50 27.27
CA ASP A 621 8.02 23.44 27.94
C ASP A 621 9.37 24.02 28.44
N PRO A 622 9.64 24.01 29.75
CA PRO A 622 10.91 24.51 30.30
C PRO A 622 12.15 23.79 29.76
N ALA A 623 12.00 22.59 29.18
CA ALA A 623 13.08 21.85 28.56
C ALA A 623 13.41 22.30 27.12
N TYR A 624 12.62 23.20 26.52
CA TYR A 624 12.90 23.71 25.18
C TYR A 624 14.03 24.74 25.17
N PRO A 625 14.80 24.83 24.07
CA PRO A 625 15.84 25.85 23.95
C PRO A 625 15.27 27.26 24.05
N PRO A 626 16.02 28.20 24.66
CA PRO A 626 15.73 29.63 24.71
C PRO A 626 15.12 30.22 23.44
N ALA A 627 15.80 30.05 22.29
CA ALA A 627 15.38 30.62 21.03
C ALA A 627 14.00 30.13 20.59
N ARG A 628 13.66 28.86 20.88
CA ARG A 628 12.35 28.29 20.56
C ARG A 628 11.25 28.88 21.44
N LEU A 629 11.51 29.02 22.74
CA LEU A 629 10.57 29.66 23.67
C LEU A 629 10.31 31.12 23.30
N ALA A 630 11.36 31.87 22.97
CA ALA A 630 11.25 33.26 22.52
C ALA A 630 10.45 33.37 21.21
N PHE A 631 10.68 32.47 20.24
CA PHE A 631 9.91 32.40 19.01
C PHE A 631 8.42 32.16 19.28
N MET A 632 8.08 31.15 20.09
CA MET A 632 6.69 30.81 20.41
C MET A 632 5.96 31.98 21.08
N LEU A 633 6.62 32.67 22.02
CA LEU A 633 6.06 33.85 22.69
C LEU A 633 5.81 35.03 21.72
N ALA A 634 6.74 35.25 20.80
CA ALA A 634 6.62 36.31 19.80
C ALA A 634 5.54 36.00 18.75
N ASP A 635 5.54 34.79 18.21
CA ASP A 635 4.62 34.36 17.15
C ASP A 635 3.17 34.25 17.65
N ALA A 636 2.96 33.77 18.88
CA ALA A 636 1.65 33.71 19.50
C ALA A 636 1.12 35.06 19.99
N ALA A 637 2.01 36.06 20.11
CA ALA A 637 1.69 37.38 20.64
C ALA A 637 0.97 37.36 22.01
N ALA A 638 1.39 36.46 22.92
CA ALA A 638 0.76 36.29 24.23
C ALA A 638 1.01 37.49 25.17
N PRO A 639 -0.04 38.21 25.63
CA PRO A 639 0.12 39.39 26.50
C PRO A 639 0.47 39.07 27.96
N VAL A 640 0.15 37.87 28.43
CA VAL A 640 0.36 37.45 29.81
C VAL A 640 1.19 36.18 29.85
N LEU A 641 2.21 36.16 30.70
CA LEU A 641 3.04 35.01 31.02
C LEU A 641 2.87 34.62 32.48
N LEU A 642 2.48 33.37 32.72
CA LEU A 642 2.43 32.77 34.06
C LEU A 642 3.68 31.93 34.29
N THR A 643 4.37 32.20 35.40
CA THR A 643 5.55 31.44 35.80
C THR A 643 5.71 31.42 37.34
N ARG A 644 6.84 30.91 37.82
CA ARG A 644 7.20 30.83 39.24
C ARG A 644 8.61 31.34 39.46
N THR A 645 8.96 31.71 40.69
CA THR A 645 10.30 32.25 41.01
C THR A 645 11.42 31.25 40.66
N ASP A 646 11.19 29.95 40.84
CA ASP A 646 12.16 28.90 40.52
C ASP A 646 12.38 28.69 39.01
N MET A 647 11.50 29.22 38.15
CA MET A 647 11.62 29.18 36.68
C MET A 647 12.16 30.47 36.08
N GLN A 648 12.40 31.50 36.89
CA GLN A 648 12.81 32.82 36.41
C GLN A 648 14.15 32.77 35.67
N ALA A 649 15.11 31.97 36.14
CA ALA A 649 16.40 31.78 35.46
C ALA A 649 16.24 31.16 34.05
N VAL A 650 15.28 30.25 33.87
CA VAL A 650 14.96 29.67 32.55
C VAL A 650 14.40 30.76 31.64
N LEU A 651 13.49 31.59 32.15
CA LEU A 651 12.91 32.70 31.41
C LEU A 651 13.95 33.75 31.00
N GLU A 652 14.81 34.17 31.92
CA GLU A 652 15.88 35.14 31.67
C GLU A 652 16.86 34.63 30.60
N THR A 653 17.20 33.34 30.67
CA THR A 653 18.02 32.70 29.64
C THR A 653 17.28 32.59 28.31
N ALA A 654 15.96 32.32 28.35
CA ALA A 654 15.13 32.18 27.15
C ALA A 654 15.10 33.44 26.29
N VAL A 655 15.04 34.61 26.94
CA VAL A 655 14.91 35.91 26.29
C VAL A 655 16.25 36.62 26.08
N GLY A 656 17.31 36.13 26.71
CA GLY A 656 18.66 36.69 26.64
C GLY A 656 18.73 38.16 27.06
N GLY A 657 19.77 38.87 26.61
CA GLY A 657 19.93 40.31 26.87
C GLY A 657 18.92 41.21 26.14
N ALA A 658 18.06 40.64 25.27
CA ALA A 658 17.06 41.39 24.51
C ALA A 658 15.77 41.65 25.32
N GLY A 659 15.56 40.93 26.42
CA GLY A 659 14.33 41.02 27.22
C GLY A 659 13.15 40.29 26.58
N LEU A 660 12.05 40.16 27.33
CA LEU A 660 10.82 39.52 26.86
C LEU A 660 10.31 40.18 25.55
N PRO A 661 9.69 39.41 24.64
CA PRO A 661 9.04 39.99 23.47
C PRO A 661 8.06 41.09 23.86
N ALA A 662 7.96 42.15 23.05
CA ALA A 662 7.08 43.29 23.32
C ALA A 662 5.58 42.91 23.43
N SER A 663 5.21 41.72 22.94
CA SER A 663 3.89 41.14 23.15
C SER A 663 3.61 40.86 24.62
N VAL A 664 4.59 40.43 25.42
CA VAL A 664 4.43 40.09 26.84
C VAL A 664 4.38 41.37 27.69
N GLN A 665 3.17 41.78 28.06
CA GLN A 665 2.93 43.00 28.85
C GLN A 665 2.95 42.73 30.35
N HIS A 666 2.59 41.51 30.76
CA HIS A 666 2.47 41.11 32.16
C HIS A 666 3.12 39.76 32.40
N THR A 667 4.02 39.69 33.39
CA THR A 667 4.57 38.43 33.92
C THR A 667 4.08 38.28 35.36
N LEU A 668 3.40 37.18 35.65
CA LEU A 668 2.90 36.86 36.99
C LEU A 668 3.70 35.70 37.59
N LEU A 669 4.18 35.92 38.81
CA LEU A 669 4.90 34.90 39.60
C LEU A 669 3.93 34.29 40.60
N LEU A 670 3.39 33.12 40.30
CA LEU A 670 2.26 32.52 41.03
C LEU A 670 2.55 32.30 42.53
N ASP A 671 3.79 31.97 42.86
CA ASP A 671 4.26 31.73 44.22
C ASP A 671 4.56 33.04 44.98
N ALA A 672 5.14 34.04 44.31
CA ALA A 672 5.40 35.35 44.92
C ALA A 672 4.13 36.19 45.12
N GLU A 673 3.14 36.02 44.25
CA GLU A 673 1.85 36.74 44.28
C GLU A 673 0.72 35.95 44.97
N ALA A 674 1.04 34.82 45.61
CA ALA A 674 0.04 33.90 46.18
C ALA A 674 -0.93 34.59 47.17
N ALA A 675 -0.44 35.51 48.00
CA ALA A 675 -1.26 36.22 48.98
C ALA A 675 -2.24 37.21 48.32
N GLN A 676 -1.80 37.91 47.26
CA GLN A 676 -2.65 38.83 46.48
C GLN A 676 -3.72 38.05 45.72
N LEU A 677 -3.35 36.92 45.11
CA LEU A 677 -4.29 36.03 44.43
C LEU A 677 -5.34 35.47 45.40
N ALA A 678 -4.92 35.04 46.60
CA ALA A 678 -5.82 34.52 47.62
C ALA A 678 -6.85 35.54 48.14
N ALA A 679 -6.62 36.84 47.95
CA ALA A 679 -7.55 37.91 48.33
C ALA A 679 -8.61 38.21 47.26
N LEU A 680 -8.48 37.65 46.06
CA LEU A 680 -9.46 37.82 44.98
C LEU A 680 -10.72 36.96 45.20
N PRO A 681 -11.84 37.28 44.53
CA PRO A 681 -13.07 36.50 44.66
C PRO A 681 -12.87 35.02 44.29
N ALA A 682 -13.40 34.13 45.13
CA ALA A 682 -13.39 32.68 44.89
C ALA A 682 -14.52 32.22 43.94
N THR A 683 -15.48 33.10 43.62
CA THR A 683 -16.58 32.84 42.70
C THR A 683 -16.10 32.83 41.25
N PRO A 684 -16.69 32.01 40.36
CA PRO A 684 -16.30 32.00 38.95
C PRO A 684 -16.47 33.39 38.32
N PRO A 685 -15.52 33.86 37.49
CA PRO A 685 -15.67 35.10 36.73
C PRO A 685 -16.78 34.98 35.67
N ALA A 686 -17.18 36.12 35.10
CA ALA A 686 -18.12 36.13 33.97
C ALA A 686 -17.43 35.54 32.73
N GLY A 687 -17.94 34.40 32.23
CA GLY A 687 -17.38 33.72 31.06
C GLY A 687 -17.58 34.51 29.76
N GLN A 688 -16.55 34.53 28.91
CA GLN A 688 -16.56 35.19 27.60
C GLN A 688 -16.32 34.23 26.42
N ALA A 689 -15.88 33.00 26.70
CA ALA A 689 -15.58 31.99 25.70
C ALA A 689 -16.86 31.32 25.14
N ARG A 690 -16.74 30.80 23.92
CA ARG A 690 -17.75 30.04 23.18
C ARG A 690 -17.15 28.70 22.74
N PRO A 691 -17.97 27.74 22.27
CA PRO A 691 -17.44 26.46 21.78
C PRO A 691 -16.37 26.60 20.68
N ASP A 692 -16.46 27.63 19.84
CA ASP A 692 -15.45 27.91 18.80
C ASP A 692 -14.25 28.75 19.29
N SER A 693 -14.29 29.26 20.53
CA SER A 693 -13.14 29.94 21.12
C SER A 693 -12.00 28.95 21.35
N LEU A 694 -10.77 29.45 21.26
CA LEU A 694 -9.56 28.65 21.44
C LEU A 694 -9.45 28.13 22.88
N ILE A 695 -9.18 26.84 23.02
CA ILE A 695 -8.81 26.23 24.31
C ILE A 695 -7.29 26.31 24.52
N TYR A 696 -6.52 26.10 23.46
CA TYR A 696 -5.06 26.20 23.50
C TYR A 696 -4.47 26.52 22.13
N VAL A 697 -3.20 26.93 22.14
CA VAL A 697 -2.34 27.00 20.96
C VAL A 697 -1.14 26.07 21.17
N LEU A 698 -1.02 25.03 20.34
CA LEU A 698 0.09 24.07 20.43
C LEU A 698 1.03 24.20 19.25
N TYR A 699 2.32 24.40 19.50
CA TYR A 699 3.32 24.47 18.44
C TYR A 699 3.79 23.07 18.04
N THR A 700 3.73 22.81 16.74
CA THR A 700 4.29 21.62 16.10
C THR A 700 5.47 22.00 15.20
N SER A 701 6.30 21.01 14.84
CA SER A 701 7.35 21.20 13.84
C SER A 701 6.76 21.60 12.48
N GLY A 702 7.44 22.45 11.71
CA GLY A 702 6.95 22.95 10.42
C GLY A 702 7.89 22.67 9.26
N SER A 703 7.35 22.23 8.11
CA SER A 703 8.10 21.93 6.89
C SER A 703 8.87 23.13 6.32
N THR A 704 8.43 24.36 6.63
CA THR A 704 9.14 25.60 6.27
C THR A 704 10.38 25.88 7.12
N GLY A 705 10.67 25.03 8.11
CA GLY A 705 11.78 25.17 9.05
C GLY A 705 11.47 26.04 10.26
N LYS A 706 10.22 26.46 10.45
CA LYS A 706 9.75 27.19 11.65
C LYS A 706 8.57 26.46 12.30
N PRO A 707 8.48 26.42 13.64
CA PRO A 707 7.33 25.86 14.33
C PRO A 707 6.02 26.56 13.94
N LYS A 708 4.91 25.82 13.89
CA LYS A 708 3.57 26.33 13.55
C LYS A 708 2.61 26.12 14.71
N GLY A 709 1.93 27.19 15.12
CA GLY A 709 0.94 27.15 16.21
C GLY A 709 -0.42 26.65 15.71
N VAL A 710 -0.87 25.49 16.20
CA VAL A 710 -2.19 24.93 15.93
C VAL A 710 -3.20 25.54 16.90
N ALA A 711 -4.23 26.20 16.37
CA ALA A 711 -5.26 26.87 17.15
C ALA A 711 -6.49 25.95 17.31
N LEU A 712 -6.62 25.27 18.46
CA LEU A 712 -7.71 24.30 18.69
C LEU A 712 -8.88 24.95 19.45
N PRO A 713 -10.14 24.75 19.03
CA PRO A 713 -11.30 25.28 19.72
C PRO A 713 -11.78 24.38 20.87
N HIS A 714 -12.54 24.96 21.80
CA HIS A 714 -13.16 24.25 22.92
C HIS A 714 -14.03 23.05 22.48
N ARG A 715 -14.79 23.20 21.39
CA ARG A 715 -15.71 22.17 20.88
C ARG A 715 -15.02 20.83 20.62
N ALA A 716 -13.77 20.84 20.18
CA ALA A 716 -13.02 19.62 19.89
C ALA A 716 -12.76 18.81 21.17
N ILE A 717 -12.25 19.47 22.22
CA ILE A 717 -11.96 18.83 23.50
C ILE A 717 -13.25 18.49 24.26
N SER A 718 -14.26 19.35 24.22
CA SER A 718 -15.56 19.05 24.83
C SER A 718 -16.24 17.84 24.19
N ASN A 719 -16.13 17.68 22.87
CA ASN A 719 -16.65 16.50 22.18
C ASN A 719 -15.86 15.24 22.55
N LEU A 720 -14.53 15.29 22.51
CA LEU A 720 -13.66 14.19 22.90
C LEU A 720 -13.91 13.73 24.34
N VAL A 721 -13.94 14.66 25.29
CA VAL A 721 -14.16 14.34 26.71
C VAL A 721 -15.53 13.73 26.92
N GLN A 722 -16.59 14.29 26.31
CA GLN A 722 -17.93 13.69 26.43
C GLN A 722 -18.00 12.29 25.83
N TRP A 723 -17.40 12.07 24.65
CA TRP A 723 -17.30 10.73 24.07
C TRP A 723 -16.53 9.77 25.00
N GLN A 724 -15.38 10.19 25.53
CA GLN A 724 -14.57 9.34 26.40
C GLN A 724 -15.29 8.99 27.70
N LEU A 725 -16.09 9.91 28.26
CA LEU A 725 -16.92 9.66 29.44
C LEU A 725 -18.01 8.60 29.19
N THR A 726 -18.49 8.43 27.95
CA THR A 726 -19.45 7.36 27.62
C THR A 726 -18.78 6.01 27.38
N GLN A 727 -17.50 6.01 26.97
CA GLN A 727 -16.73 4.77 26.75
C GLN A 727 -16.07 4.23 28.02
N SER A 728 -15.69 5.13 28.93
CA SER A 728 -14.96 4.80 30.15
C SER A 728 -15.83 4.04 31.16
N THR A 729 -15.29 2.96 31.71
CA THR A 729 -15.93 2.22 32.82
C THR A 729 -15.33 2.53 34.19
N LEU A 730 -14.43 3.50 34.28
CA LEU A 730 -13.79 3.88 35.53
C LEU A 730 -14.78 4.47 36.54
N PRO A 731 -14.64 4.15 37.83
CA PRO A 731 -15.40 4.83 38.88
C PRO A 731 -14.95 6.30 39.02
N PRO A 732 -15.80 7.18 39.57
CA PRO A 732 -15.46 8.58 39.79
C PRO A 732 -14.18 8.78 40.61
N GLU A 733 -13.84 7.88 41.53
CA GLU A 733 -12.64 8.02 42.39
C GLU A 733 -11.34 7.54 41.70
N ALA A 734 -11.41 7.15 40.43
CA ALA A 734 -10.26 6.62 39.70
C ALA A 734 -9.13 7.63 39.56
N ARG A 735 -7.90 7.10 39.61
CA ARG A 735 -6.66 7.88 39.46
C ARG A 735 -6.12 7.78 38.05
N THR A 736 -5.88 8.92 37.43
CA THR A 736 -5.22 9.05 36.13
C THR A 736 -3.83 9.64 36.32
N LEU A 737 -2.81 9.01 35.76
CA LEU A 737 -1.48 9.60 35.73
C LEU A 737 -1.42 10.75 34.73
N GLN A 738 -0.86 11.89 35.14
CA GLN A 738 -0.49 12.96 34.22
C GLN A 738 0.88 12.63 33.59
N PHE A 739 0.90 11.98 32.42
CA PHE A 739 2.13 11.56 31.77
C PHE A 739 2.56 12.51 30.64
N ALA A 740 1.66 12.94 29.76
CA ALA A 740 1.99 13.75 28.59
C ALA A 740 2.71 15.06 28.97
N ALA A 741 3.69 15.51 28.18
CA ALA A 741 4.27 16.83 28.42
C ALA A 741 3.27 17.94 28.06
N ILE A 742 3.38 19.10 28.71
CA ILE A 742 2.41 20.20 28.56
C ILE A 742 2.26 20.69 27.11
N SER A 743 3.32 20.54 26.29
CA SER A 743 3.31 20.88 24.86
C SER A 743 2.70 19.79 23.96
N PHE A 744 2.16 18.71 24.52
CA PHE A 744 1.37 17.72 23.79
C PHE A 744 -0.11 17.88 24.11
N ASP A 745 -0.93 17.69 23.10
CA ASP A 745 -2.38 17.75 23.17
C ASP A 745 -2.96 16.79 24.23
N VAL A 746 -2.46 15.55 24.33
CA VAL A 746 -2.87 14.54 25.32
C VAL A 746 -2.81 15.06 26.78
N PHE A 747 -1.95 16.02 27.10
CA PHE A 747 -1.94 16.67 28.43
C PHE A 747 -3.32 17.23 28.80
N CYS A 748 -3.99 17.88 27.84
CA CYS A 748 -5.33 18.43 28.03
C CYS A 748 -6.35 17.31 28.32
N GLN A 749 -6.24 16.19 27.59
CA GLN A 749 -7.15 15.05 27.74
C GLN A 749 -6.98 14.37 29.10
N GLU A 750 -5.75 14.17 29.57
CA GLU A 750 -5.46 13.60 30.90
C GLU A 750 -6.17 14.38 32.02
N LEU A 751 -6.13 15.71 31.95
CA LEU A 751 -6.77 16.58 32.95
C LEU A 751 -8.29 16.51 32.85
N PHE A 752 -8.87 16.84 31.69
CA PHE A 752 -10.31 17.04 31.59
C PHE A 752 -11.11 15.74 31.55
N ALA A 753 -10.59 14.66 30.94
CA ALA A 753 -11.26 13.36 31.01
C ALA A 753 -11.32 12.81 32.44
N THR A 754 -10.38 13.24 33.30
CA THR A 754 -10.35 12.87 34.72
C THR A 754 -11.24 13.80 35.54
N TRP A 755 -11.07 15.12 35.39
CA TRP A 755 -11.81 16.09 36.18
C TRP A 755 -13.30 16.06 35.92
N CYS A 756 -13.74 15.86 34.68
CA CYS A 756 -15.15 15.74 34.34
C CYS A 756 -15.77 14.41 34.82
N ALA A 757 -14.96 13.38 35.07
CA ALA A 757 -15.41 12.09 35.61
C ALA A 757 -15.51 12.08 37.15
N GLY A 758 -14.87 13.02 37.84
CA GLY A 758 -14.77 13.06 39.31
C GLY A 758 -13.45 12.53 39.87
N GLY A 759 -12.51 12.16 38.99
CA GLY A 759 -11.27 11.48 39.34
C GLY A 759 -10.14 12.36 39.85
N THR A 760 -9.06 11.71 40.24
CA THR A 760 -7.84 12.35 40.71
C THR A 760 -6.74 12.29 39.65
N VAL A 761 -6.18 13.45 39.29
CA VAL A 761 -4.97 13.54 38.48
C VAL A 761 -3.73 13.35 39.38
N VAL A 762 -2.88 12.37 39.07
CA VAL A 762 -1.60 12.16 39.73
C VAL A 762 -0.49 12.86 38.93
N MET A 763 -0.09 14.03 39.40
CA MET A 763 0.94 14.89 38.80
C MET A 763 2.34 14.39 39.21
N ILE A 764 3.16 14.00 38.24
CA ILE A 764 4.52 13.49 38.48
C ILE A 764 5.60 14.49 38.07
N SER A 765 6.81 14.37 38.62
CA SER A 765 7.96 15.15 38.17
C SER A 765 8.47 14.65 36.81
N GLU A 766 9.21 15.52 36.10
CA GLU A 766 9.82 15.16 34.82
C GLU A 766 10.90 14.07 34.99
N THR A 767 11.61 14.08 36.13
CA THR A 767 12.58 13.03 36.52
C THR A 767 11.88 11.68 36.66
N LEU A 768 10.77 11.62 37.41
CA LEU A 768 10.01 10.39 37.61
C LEU A 768 9.40 9.87 36.30
N ARG A 769 8.93 10.76 35.43
CA ARG A 769 8.38 10.39 34.13
C ARG A 769 9.38 9.63 33.25
N ARG A 770 10.68 9.97 33.36
CA ARG A 770 11.77 9.39 32.57
C ARG A 770 12.36 8.12 33.19
N ASP A 771 12.01 7.80 34.43
CA ASP A 771 12.45 6.58 35.12
C ASP A 771 11.33 5.52 35.09
N PRO A 772 11.38 4.53 34.18
CA PRO A 772 10.32 3.53 34.04
C PRO A 772 10.20 2.60 35.26
N VAL A 773 11.27 2.41 36.04
CA VAL A 773 11.23 1.58 37.26
C VAL A 773 10.50 2.32 38.37
N ALA A 774 10.90 3.57 38.63
CA ALA A 774 10.25 4.40 39.64
C ALA A 774 8.80 4.71 39.25
N LEU A 775 8.53 4.91 37.95
CA LEU A 775 7.18 5.06 37.42
C LEU A 775 6.33 3.82 37.71
N LEU A 776 6.79 2.62 37.37
CA LEU A 776 6.07 1.37 37.62
C LEU A 776 5.75 1.17 39.11
N GLN A 777 6.69 1.52 40.00
CA GLN A 777 6.47 1.47 41.44
C GLN A 777 5.41 2.47 41.88
N LEU A 778 5.43 3.70 41.35
CA LEU A 778 4.41 4.70 41.63
C LEU A 778 3.02 4.26 41.15
N LEU A 779 2.92 3.65 39.97
CA LEU A 779 1.65 3.13 39.44
C LEU A 779 1.00 2.14 40.41
N ALA A 780 1.80 1.22 40.95
CA ALA A 780 1.34 0.26 41.94
C ALA A 780 1.03 0.91 43.30
N ALA A 781 1.90 1.81 43.79
CA ALA A 781 1.75 2.45 45.09
C ALA A 781 0.57 3.44 45.15
N GLN A 782 0.26 4.10 44.04
CA GLN A 782 -0.84 5.05 43.94
C GLN A 782 -2.12 4.44 43.37
N ASP A 783 -2.17 3.14 43.13
CA ASP A 783 -3.33 2.44 42.54
C ASP A 783 -3.87 3.18 41.31
N VAL A 784 -2.96 3.52 40.38
CA VAL A 784 -3.32 4.26 39.17
C VAL A 784 -4.21 3.36 38.31
N ALA A 785 -5.35 3.89 37.87
CA ALA A 785 -6.34 3.17 37.10
C ALA A 785 -6.26 3.48 35.59
N ARG A 786 -5.86 4.69 35.21
CA ARG A 786 -5.75 5.13 33.81
C ARG A 786 -4.37 5.67 33.45
N LEU A 787 -3.89 5.26 32.27
CA LEU A 787 -2.68 5.78 31.64
C LEU A 787 -2.94 6.23 30.20
N PHE A 788 -2.22 7.27 29.79
CA PHE A 788 -2.05 7.65 28.40
C PHE A 788 -0.55 7.58 28.08
N LEU A 789 -0.16 6.69 27.18
CA LEU A 789 1.26 6.48 26.85
C LEU A 789 1.44 6.39 25.34
N PRO A 790 2.46 7.04 24.75
CA PRO A 790 2.89 6.67 23.41
C PRO A 790 3.40 5.22 23.41
N PHE A 791 3.34 4.56 22.25
CA PHE A 791 3.73 3.14 22.10
C PHE A 791 5.11 2.85 22.71
N VAL A 792 6.12 3.70 22.45
CA VAL A 792 7.47 3.48 23.00
C VAL A 792 7.50 3.52 24.53
N ALA A 793 6.73 4.42 25.17
CA ALA A 793 6.67 4.47 26.62
C ALA A 793 5.94 3.26 27.21
N LEU A 794 4.86 2.80 26.55
CA LEU A 794 4.16 1.57 26.91
C LEU A 794 5.08 0.35 26.80
N GLN A 795 5.87 0.26 25.73
CA GLN A 795 6.84 -0.81 25.52
C GLN A 795 7.89 -0.85 26.62
N HIS A 796 8.53 0.30 26.94
CA HIS A 796 9.51 0.36 28.02
C HIS A 796 8.90 -0.01 29.38
N LEU A 797 7.67 0.44 29.66
CA LEU A 797 6.97 0.06 30.89
C LEU A 797 6.72 -1.46 30.95
N ALA A 798 6.31 -2.07 29.84
CA ALA A 798 6.08 -3.50 29.74
C ALA A 798 7.36 -4.33 29.91
N GLU A 799 8.48 -3.89 29.32
CA GLU A 799 9.80 -4.52 29.50
C GLU A 799 10.22 -4.50 30.96
N VAL A 800 10.12 -3.35 31.62
CA VAL A 800 10.48 -3.22 33.04
C VAL A 800 9.55 -4.04 33.92
N ALA A 801 8.25 -4.07 33.63
CA ALA A 801 7.27 -4.90 34.36
C ALA A 801 7.52 -6.41 34.20
N ASP A 802 8.03 -6.84 33.06
CA ASP A 802 8.45 -8.22 32.80
C ASP A 802 9.73 -8.54 33.60
N LEU A 803 10.77 -7.71 33.46
CA LEU A 803 12.06 -7.87 34.14
C LEU A 803 11.94 -7.87 35.67
N ARG A 804 11.06 -7.02 36.22
CA ARG A 804 10.86 -6.88 37.67
C ARG A 804 9.80 -7.82 38.24
N GLY A 805 9.06 -8.54 37.39
CA GLY A 805 7.93 -9.37 37.80
C GLY A 805 6.81 -8.58 38.52
N LEU A 806 6.72 -7.26 38.30
CA LEU A 806 5.76 -6.37 38.96
C LEU A 806 4.66 -5.97 37.96
N ALA A 807 3.40 -6.17 38.33
CA ALA A 807 2.25 -5.77 37.53
C ALA A 807 1.39 -4.75 38.31
N PRO A 808 1.09 -3.57 37.76
CA PRO A 808 0.25 -2.56 38.42
C PRO A 808 -1.22 -2.96 38.29
N HIS A 809 -1.68 -3.86 39.16
CA HIS A 809 -3.05 -4.42 39.13
C HIS A 809 -4.19 -3.40 39.32
N GLY A 810 -3.86 -2.16 39.72
CA GLY A 810 -4.79 -1.03 39.72
C GLY A 810 -5.25 -0.60 38.33
N LEU A 811 -4.45 -0.87 37.29
CA LEU A 811 -4.77 -0.44 35.93
C LEU A 811 -6.06 -1.08 35.42
N ARG A 812 -6.87 -0.25 34.77
CA ARG A 812 -8.16 -0.60 34.14
C ARG A 812 -8.22 -0.10 32.70
N GLU A 813 -7.58 1.03 32.41
CA GLU A 813 -7.56 1.60 31.07
C GLU A 813 -6.14 2.09 30.74
N VAL A 814 -5.59 1.59 29.63
CA VAL A 814 -4.37 2.12 29.03
C VAL A 814 -4.73 2.61 27.64
N VAL A 815 -4.51 3.89 27.39
CA VAL A 815 -4.72 4.52 26.10
C VAL A 815 -3.37 4.75 25.46
N THR A 816 -3.23 4.37 24.19
CA THR A 816 -2.04 4.65 23.39
C THR A 816 -2.39 5.50 22.19
N ALA A 817 -1.54 6.47 21.88
CA ALA A 817 -1.70 7.38 20.75
C ALA A 817 -0.35 7.95 20.31
N GLY A 818 -0.32 8.65 19.17
CA GLY A 818 0.85 9.38 18.69
C GLY A 818 1.86 8.55 17.88
N GLU A 819 1.83 7.22 17.96
CA GLU A 819 2.66 6.28 17.19
C GLU A 819 1.86 5.05 16.77
N GLN A 820 2.35 4.32 15.76
CA GLN A 820 1.77 3.02 15.39
C GLN A 820 1.97 2.04 16.56
N LEU A 821 0.86 1.59 17.15
CA LEU A 821 0.86 0.52 18.14
C LEU A 821 1.37 -0.79 17.51
N GLN A 822 2.16 -1.55 18.27
CA GLN A 822 2.62 -2.87 17.90
C GLN A 822 2.39 -3.84 19.05
N SER A 823 1.82 -5.00 18.76
CA SER A 823 1.53 -6.04 19.77
C SER A 823 2.79 -6.85 20.09
N ARG A 824 3.78 -6.20 20.73
CA ARG A 824 5.05 -6.82 21.12
C ARG A 824 4.85 -7.85 22.24
N PRO A 825 5.69 -8.91 22.33
CA PRO A 825 5.52 -9.97 23.34
C PRO A 825 5.46 -9.47 24.78
N GLN A 826 6.24 -8.45 25.14
CA GLN A 826 6.27 -7.87 26.49
C GLN A 826 4.94 -7.18 26.84
N ILE A 827 4.37 -6.43 25.89
CA ILE A 827 3.07 -5.79 26.04
C ILE A 827 1.99 -6.88 26.20
N VAL A 828 1.97 -7.89 25.32
CA VAL A 828 1.01 -9.00 25.42
C VAL A 828 1.09 -9.67 26.80
N ARG A 829 2.31 -9.97 27.30
CA ARG A 829 2.52 -10.54 28.65
C ARG A 829 2.08 -9.61 29.78
N LEU A 830 2.30 -8.30 29.66
CA LEU A 830 1.83 -7.32 30.65
C LEU A 830 0.29 -7.38 30.74
N PHE A 831 -0.41 -7.32 29.62
CA PHE A 831 -1.88 -7.34 29.59
C PHE A 831 -2.47 -8.70 29.95
N SER A 832 -1.78 -9.82 29.69
CA SER A 832 -2.17 -11.13 30.22
C SER A 832 -2.17 -11.18 31.76
N ARG A 833 -1.32 -10.37 32.42
CA ARG A 833 -1.31 -10.20 33.89
C ARG A 833 -2.31 -9.16 34.39
N LEU A 834 -2.95 -8.42 33.48
CA LEU A 834 -3.92 -7.36 33.77
C LEU A 834 -5.26 -7.62 33.05
N PRO A 835 -5.97 -8.73 33.35
CA PRO A 835 -7.18 -9.13 32.62
C PRO A 835 -8.36 -8.15 32.76
N ALA A 836 -8.33 -7.27 33.76
CA ALA A 836 -9.31 -6.20 33.95
C ALA A 836 -8.92 -4.88 33.25
N CYS A 837 -7.77 -4.85 32.56
CA CYS A 837 -7.25 -3.67 31.90
C CYS A 837 -7.47 -3.73 30.39
N ARG A 838 -8.07 -2.68 29.84
CA ARG A 838 -8.29 -2.52 28.40
C ARG A 838 -7.16 -1.68 27.79
N LEU A 839 -6.70 -2.08 26.60
CA LEU A 839 -5.80 -1.28 25.77
C LEU A 839 -6.61 -0.67 24.63
N THR A 840 -6.59 0.66 24.52
CA THR A 840 -7.27 1.40 23.44
C THR A 840 -6.24 2.13 22.59
N ASN A 841 -6.23 1.85 21.29
CA ASN A 841 -5.43 2.56 20.30
C ASN A 841 -6.22 3.77 19.78
N GLN A 842 -5.83 4.96 20.19
CA GLN A 842 -6.41 6.23 19.72
C GLN A 842 -5.51 6.85 18.67
N TYR A 843 -6.12 7.50 17.68
CA TYR A 843 -5.40 8.21 16.63
C TYR A 843 -5.96 9.62 16.44
N GLY A 844 -5.04 10.53 16.17
CA GLY A 844 -5.31 11.94 16.03
C GLY A 844 -4.06 12.78 15.87
N PRO A 845 -3.98 13.65 14.84
CA PRO A 845 -2.96 14.70 14.78
C PRO A 845 -3.35 15.89 15.67
N THR A 846 -2.39 16.77 15.97
CA THR A 846 -2.62 17.96 16.81
C THR A 846 -3.70 18.88 16.25
N GLU A 847 -3.86 18.94 14.92
CA GLU A 847 -4.89 19.72 14.23
C GLU A 847 -6.33 19.19 14.43
N SER A 848 -6.49 18.07 15.12
CA SER A 848 -7.81 17.57 15.51
C SER A 848 -7.88 16.95 16.90
N HIS A 849 -6.74 16.77 17.59
CA HIS A 849 -6.62 15.78 18.66
C HIS A 849 -7.13 14.41 18.16
N VAL A 850 -7.63 13.58 19.07
CA VAL A 850 -8.15 12.22 18.85
C VAL A 850 -9.44 12.28 18.06
N VAL A 851 -9.50 11.46 17.01
CA VAL A 851 -10.58 11.40 16.03
C VAL A 851 -11.04 9.98 15.76
N THR A 852 -10.19 8.97 16.00
CA THR A 852 -10.55 7.56 15.90
C THR A 852 -10.05 6.78 17.11
N ALA A 853 -10.72 5.66 17.41
CA ALA A 853 -10.31 4.76 18.48
C ALA A 853 -10.59 3.30 18.12
N TYR A 854 -9.72 2.41 18.59
CA TYR A 854 -9.83 0.96 18.50
C TYR A 854 -9.54 0.31 19.85
N ASP A 855 -10.51 -0.39 20.40
CA ASP A 855 -10.29 -1.24 21.58
C ASP A 855 -9.72 -2.58 21.15
N LEU A 856 -8.60 -2.97 21.76
CA LEU A 856 -8.02 -4.28 21.52
C LEU A 856 -8.95 -5.39 22.06
N PRO A 857 -9.03 -6.56 21.40
CA PRO A 857 -9.81 -7.69 21.89
C PRO A 857 -9.43 -8.08 23.34
N PRO A 858 -10.36 -8.61 24.16
CA PRO A 858 -10.05 -8.98 25.54
C PRO A 858 -8.95 -10.02 25.71
N GLU A 859 -8.68 -10.84 24.69
CA GLU A 859 -7.64 -11.86 24.70
C GLU A 859 -6.34 -11.33 24.08
N PRO A 860 -5.27 -11.06 24.86
CA PRO A 860 -4.03 -10.47 24.34
C PRO A 860 -3.30 -11.33 23.32
N ALA A 861 -3.47 -12.65 23.37
CA ALA A 861 -2.85 -13.58 22.44
C ALA A 861 -3.44 -13.48 21.01
N ALA A 862 -4.66 -12.94 20.88
CA ALA A 862 -5.34 -12.77 19.61
C ALA A 862 -5.12 -11.38 18.98
N TRP A 863 -4.27 -10.54 19.57
CA TRP A 863 -4.05 -9.18 19.06
C TRP A 863 -3.32 -9.21 17.71
N PRO A 864 -3.76 -8.40 16.73
CA PRO A 864 -3.03 -8.25 15.48
C PRO A 864 -1.65 -7.64 15.75
N ALA A 865 -0.64 -8.00 14.95
CA ALA A 865 0.72 -7.49 15.11
C ALA A 865 0.78 -5.95 15.03
N LEU A 866 0.03 -5.37 14.11
CA LEU A 866 -0.17 -3.93 13.95
C LEU A 866 -1.67 -3.64 14.12
N PRO A 867 -2.14 -3.26 15.32
CA PRO A 867 -3.54 -2.93 15.52
C PRO A 867 -4.00 -1.73 14.67
N PRO A 868 -5.23 -1.78 14.14
CA PRO A 868 -5.81 -0.66 13.39
C PRO A 868 -6.01 0.55 14.29
N ILE A 869 -6.21 1.72 13.67
CA ILE A 869 -6.55 2.98 14.36
C ILE A 869 -8.06 3.14 14.60
N GLY A 870 -8.86 2.19 14.13
CA GLY A 870 -10.25 2.01 14.52
C GLY A 870 -11.25 2.81 13.71
N ARG A 871 -12.30 3.31 14.35
CA ARG A 871 -13.41 4.01 13.71
C ARG A 871 -13.53 5.45 14.24
N PRO A 872 -14.18 6.36 13.50
CA PRO A 872 -14.38 7.73 13.96
C PRO A 872 -15.14 7.78 15.28
N ILE A 873 -14.76 8.71 16.17
CA ILE A 873 -15.51 9.00 17.39
C ILE A 873 -16.73 9.88 17.07
N ASP A 874 -17.56 10.17 18.09
CA ASP A 874 -18.75 11.01 17.93
C ASP A 874 -18.43 12.35 17.24
N ASN A 875 -19.31 12.78 16.33
CA ASN A 875 -19.25 14.02 15.57
C ASN A 875 -17.98 14.21 14.72
N VAL A 876 -17.25 13.13 14.42
CA VAL A 876 -16.08 13.12 13.55
C VAL A 876 -16.38 12.33 12.30
N GLN A 877 -15.91 12.84 11.16
CA GLN A 877 -15.96 12.15 9.87
C GLN A 877 -14.54 11.86 9.40
N ILE A 878 -14.32 10.68 8.82
CA ILE A 878 -13.04 10.29 8.21
C ILE A 878 -13.27 9.92 6.75
N TYR A 879 -12.39 10.41 5.91
CA TYR A 879 -12.32 10.10 4.49
C TYR A 879 -10.93 9.58 4.15
N VAL A 880 -10.86 8.65 3.20
CA VAL A 880 -9.59 8.18 2.63
C VAL A 880 -9.62 8.48 1.15
N LEU A 881 -8.77 9.42 0.72
CA LEU A 881 -8.83 10.04 -0.60
C LEU A 881 -7.51 9.89 -1.36
N ASP A 882 -7.55 9.88 -2.69
CA ASP A 882 -6.36 9.92 -3.53
C ASP A 882 -5.79 11.35 -3.67
N GLY A 883 -4.71 11.50 -4.43
CA GLY A 883 -4.05 12.79 -4.67
C GLY A 883 -4.92 13.83 -5.39
N ARG A 884 -6.04 13.41 -6.00
CA ARG A 884 -7.05 14.28 -6.62
C ARG A 884 -8.27 14.51 -5.72
N LEU A 885 -8.17 14.10 -4.45
CA LEU A 885 -9.22 14.18 -3.44
C LEU A 885 -10.49 13.38 -3.80
N GLN A 886 -10.33 12.28 -4.55
CA GLN A 886 -11.42 11.33 -4.82
C GLN A 886 -11.36 10.15 -3.84
N PRO A 887 -12.50 9.56 -3.44
CA PRO A 887 -12.50 8.40 -2.54
C PRO A 887 -11.82 7.19 -3.17
N VAL A 888 -10.93 6.54 -2.42
CA VAL A 888 -10.29 5.30 -2.86
C VAL A 888 -11.12 4.07 -2.47
N PRO A 889 -11.03 2.94 -3.20
CA PRO A 889 -11.72 1.71 -2.81
C PRO A 889 -11.32 1.15 -1.45
N ILE A 890 -12.20 0.34 -0.86
CA ILE A 890 -11.89 -0.40 0.37
C ILE A 890 -10.65 -1.29 0.13
N GLY A 891 -9.69 -1.22 1.06
CA GLY A 891 -8.40 -1.92 0.98
C GLY A 891 -7.30 -1.15 0.24
N VAL A 892 -7.62 -0.09 -0.51
CA VAL A 892 -6.64 0.76 -1.23
C VAL A 892 -6.13 1.87 -0.31
N ALA A 893 -4.83 2.14 -0.38
CA ALA A 893 -4.20 3.21 0.37
C ALA A 893 -4.59 4.59 -0.18
N GLY A 894 -4.91 5.52 0.70
CA GLY A 894 -5.11 6.93 0.36
C GLY A 894 -4.75 7.85 1.53
N GLU A 895 -4.76 9.15 1.30
CA GLU A 895 -4.58 10.18 2.33
C GLU A 895 -5.80 10.20 3.25
N LEU A 896 -5.55 10.13 4.56
CA LEU A 896 -6.57 10.28 5.59
C LEU A 896 -6.94 11.77 5.74
N VAL A 897 -8.23 12.06 5.64
CA VAL A 897 -8.80 13.41 5.76
C VAL A 897 -9.86 13.41 6.85
N ILE A 898 -9.81 14.41 7.74
CA ILE A 898 -10.61 14.48 8.97
C ILE A 898 -11.61 15.61 8.86
N GLY A 899 -12.90 15.34 9.01
CA GLY A 899 -13.97 16.33 9.14
C GLY A 899 -14.63 16.34 10.53
N GLY A 900 -15.49 17.32 10.75
CA GLY A 900 -16.38 17.37 11.91
C GLY A 900 -15.89 18.22 13.08
N THR A 901 -16.46 17.98 14.25
CA THR A 901 -16.37 18.86 15.43
C THR A 901 -14.96 19.00 16.00
N ASN A 902 -14.06 18.06 15.72
CA ASN A 902 -12.72 18.06 16.30
C ASN A 902 -11.69 18.85 15.49
N VAL A 903 -12.02 19.28 14.26
CA VAL A 903 -11.07 20.01 13.39
C VAL A 903 -10.73 21.39 13.96
N ALA A 904 -9.43 21.69 14.03
CA ALA A 904 -8.86 22.97 14.48
C ALA A 904 -9.30 24.14 13.60
N CYS A 905 -9.16 25.36 14.14
CA CYS A 905 -9.45 26.59 13.40
C CYS A 905 -8.41 26.89 12.31
N GLY A 906 -7.23 26.26 12.39
CA GLY A 906 -6.12 26.46 11.46
C GLY A 906 -4.79 26.67 12.18
N TYR A 907 -3.83 27.18 11.42
CA TYR A 907 -2.53 27.60 11.93
C TYR A 907 -2.51 29.11 12.22
N LEU A 908 -2.05 29.47 13.41
CA LEU A 908 -1.97 30.85 13.87
C LEU A 908 -1.09 31.69 12.93
N HIS A 909 -1.61 32.84 12.50
CA HIS A 909 -0.94 33.79 11.60
C HIS A 909 -0.41 33.18 10.27
N GLN A 910 -0.94 32.04 9.82
CA GLN A 910 -0.51 31.35 8.59
C GLN A 910 -1.69 31.00 7.67
N PRO A 911 -2.40 31.99 7.09
CA PRO A 911 -3.61 31.76 6.30
C PRO A 911 -3.38 30.92 5.04
N ALA A 912 -2.21 31.05 4.39
CA ALA A 912 -1.89 30.28 3.19
C ALA A 912 -1.75 28.77 3.50
N LEU A 913 -0.99 28.43 4.55
CA LEU A 913 -0.83 27.04 4.99
C LEU A 913 -2.15 26.47 5.53
N THR A 914 -2.96 27.30 6.21
CA THR A 914 -4.30 26.92 6.64
C THR A 914 -5.18 26.57 5.45
N ALA A 915 -5.26 27.40 4.41
CA ALA A 915 -6.05 27.12 3.22
C ALA A 915 -5.57 25.87 2.45
N GLU A 916 -4.27 25.58 2.48
CA GLU A 916 -3.69 24.39 1.85
C GLU A 916 -4.11 23.08 2.56
N ARG A 917 -4.15 23.10 3.91
CA ARG A 917 -4.36 21.89 4.73
C ARG A 917 -5.78 21.74 5.25
N PHE A 918 -6.52 22.82 5.37
CA PHE A 918 -7.90 22.84 5.84
C PHE A 918 -8.82 23.19 4.67
N VAL A 919 -9.36 22.16 4.04
CA VAL A 919 -10.13 22.24 2.78
C VAL A 919 -11.64 22.14 3.04
N ASP A 920 -12.45 22.50 2.05
CA ASP A 920 -13.90 22.25 2.05
C ASP A 920 -14.21 21.14 1.04
N LEU A 921 -14.54 19.94 1.54
CA LEU A 921 -14.81 18.80 0.67
C LEU A 921 -16.13 18.92 -0.11
N ARG A 922 -17.07 19.80 0.26
CA ARG A 922 -18.29 20.03 -0.57
C ARG A 922 -17.94 20.56 -1.95
N LEU A 923 -16.91 21.41 -2.02
CA LEU A 923 -16.45 21.99 -3.28
C LEU A 923 -15.86 20.93 -4.22
N LEU A 924 -15.50 19.76 -3.70
CA LEU A 924 -14.78 18.71 -4.41
C LEU A 924 -15.65 17.47 -4.68
N LEU A 925 -16.45 17.06 -3.69
CA LEU A 925 -17.28 15.85 -3.74
C LEU A 925 -18.78 16.16 -3.95
N GLY A 926 -19.18 17.44 -3.85
CA GLY A 926 -20.57 17.88 -3.94
C GLY A 926 -21.35 17.76 -2.62
N ASP A 927 -22.42 18.56 -2.49
CA ASP A 927 -23.19 18.68 -1.23
C ASP A 927 -23.85 17.39 -0.76
N ALA A 928 -24.21 16.48 -1.67
CA ALA A 928 -24.87 15.22 -1.34
C ALA A 928 -23.90 14.14 -0.80
N ALA A 929 -22.60 14.36 -0.90
CA ALA A 929 -21.57 13.37 -0.61
C ALA A 929 -20.86 13.59 0.75
N VAL A 930 -21.20 14.65 1.48
CA VAL A 930 -20.55 15.01 2.74
C VAL A 930 -21.58 15.53 3.75
N HIS A 931 -21.27 15.39 5.05
CA HIS A 931 -22.11 15.91 6.12
C HIS A 931 -22.06 17.45 6.18
N GLU A 932 -23.02 18.09 6.87
CA GLU A 932 -23.22 19.57 6.89
C GLU A 932 -21.94 20.38 7.23
N ASN A 933 -20.99 19.79 7.96
CA ASN A 933 -19.73 20.41 8.33
C ASN A 933 -18.56 19.86 7.48
N ALA A 934 -18.39 20.42 6.28
CA ALA A 934 -17.42 19.91 5.30
C ALA A 934 -16.02 20.52 5.40
N HIS A 935 -15.75 21.31 6.44
CA HIS A 935 -14.41 21.78 6.72
C HIS A 935 -13.56 20.61 7.23
N CYS A 936 -12.56 20.23 6.44
CA CYS A 936 -11.77 19.04 6.68
C CYS A 936 -10.28 19.34 6.72
N TYR A 937 -9.54 18.62 7.56
CA TYR A 937 -8.09 18.67 7.65
C TYR A 937 -7.43 17.51 6.91
N ARG A 938 -6.51 17.83 6.01
CA ARG A 938 -5.65 16.89 5.28
C ARG A 938 -4.43 16.53 6.13
N THR A 939 -4.35 15.28 6.56
CA THR A 939 -3.36 14.86 7.56
C THR A 939 -1.97 14.59 6.99
N GLY A 940 -1.87 14.27 5.70
CA GLY A 940 -0.68 13.68 5.08
C GLY A 940 -0.36 12.25 5.53
N ASP A 941 -1.19 11.64 6.38
CA ASP A 941 -1.09 10.25 6.79
C ASP A 941 -1.75 9.34 5.73
N LEU A 942 -1.12 8.21 5.40
CA LEU A 942 -1.68 7.18 4.54
C LEU A 942 -2.43 6.15 5.37
N ALA A 943 -3.64 5.83 4.96
CA ALA A 943 -4.49 4.84 5.59
C ALA A 943 -5.32 4.08 4.54
N ARG A 944 -5.99 3.02 4.97
CA ARG A 944 -7.02 2.34 4.18
C ARG A 944 -8.18 1.88 5.06
N PHE A 945 -9.37 1.85 4.48
CA PHE A 945 -10.51 1.18 5.11
C PHE A 945 -10.37 -0.34 4.96
N LEU A 946 -10.63 -1.06 6.05
CA LEU A 946 -10.89 -2.48 6.06
C LEU A 946 -12.38 -2.76 5.74
N PRO A 947 -12.76 -3.98 5.33
CA PRO A 947 -14.13 -4.29 4.93
C PRO A 947 -15.21 -4.01 5.97
N ASP A 948 -14.84 -3.98 7.26
CA ASP A 948 -15.77 -3.71 8.35
C ASP A 948 -15.93 -2.20 8.64
N GLY A 949 -15.12 -1.33 8.03
CA GLY A 949 -15.09 0.11 8.25
C GLY A 949 -14.07 0.58 9.27
N THR A 950 -13.25 -0.32 9.84
CA THR A 950 -12.07 0.09 10.62
C THR A 950 -10.95 0.59 9.71
N LEU A 951 -10.12 1.47 10.23
CA LEU A 951 -9.02 2.09 9.51
C LEU A 951 -7.68 1.47 9.92
N GLU A 952 -6.88 1.10 8.92
CA GLU A 952 -5.49 0.71 9.09
C GLU A 952 -4.58 1.87 8.72
N TYR A 953 -3.61 2.19 9.59
CA TYR A 953 -2.58 3.20 9.33
C TYR A 953 -1.41 2.57 8.58
N LEU A 954 -0.97 3.21 7.50
CA LEU A 954 0.06 2.69 6.59
C LEU A 954 1.35 3.51 6.62
N GLY A 955 1.35 4.68 7.25
CA GLY A 955 2.50 5.57 7.32
C GLY A 955 2.16 7.01 6.91
N ARG A 956 3.13 7.72 6.36
CA ARG A 956 2.97 9.08 5.84
C ARG A 956 3.24 9.14 4.35
N ALA A 957 2.48 10.00 3.66
CA ALA A 957 2.73 10.34 2.27
C ALA A 957 3.90 11.32 2.10
N ASP A 958 4.15 12.12 3.14
CA ASP A 958 5.25 13.08 3.19
C ASP A 958 6.45 12.58 4.00
N GLN A 959 7.40 13.47 4.25
CA GLN A 959 8.68 13.16 4.87
C GLN A 959 8.66 13.28 6.39
N GLN A 960 7.51 13.59 6.97
CA GLN A 960 7.36 13.72 8.41
C GLN A 960 7.45 12.35 9.09
N VAL A 961 8.04 12.31 10.27
CA VAL A 961 8.23 11.08 11.03
C VAL A 961 7.71 11.23 12.46
N LYS A 962 7.34 10.09 13.06
CA LYS A 962 7.01 9.97 14.48
C LYS A 962 8.11 9.15 15.16
N ILE A 963 8.86 9.78 16.06
CA ILE A 963 9.96 9.12 16.80
C ILE A 963 9.73 9.31 18.30
N ARG A 964 9.50 8.22 19.03
CA ARG A 964 9.25 8.21 20.49
C ARG A 964 8.04 9.07 20.89
N GLY A 965 7.03 9.12 20.04
CA GLY A 965 5.81 9.93 20.21
C GLY A 965 5.94 11.39 19.74
N TYR A 966 7.15 11.83 19.37
CA TYR A 966 7.37 13.18 18.87
C TYR A 966 7.15 13.24 17.35
N ARG A 967 6.33 14.20 16.91
CA ARG A 967 6.14 14.54 15.51
C ARG A 967 7.30 15.43 15.07
N ILE A 968 8.06 14.98 14.06
CA ILE A 968 9.28 15.65 13.59
C ILE A 968 9.20 15.85 12.08
N GLU A 969 9.28 17.10 11.64
CA GLU A 969 9.56 17.47 10.26
C GLU A 969 11.06 17.38 10.01
N LEU A 970 11.50 16.42 9.20
CA LEU A 970 12.92 16.24 8.88
C LEU A 970 13.50 17.50 8.22
N GLU A 971 12.69 18.17 7.39
CA GLU A 971 13.06 19.41 6.71
C GLU A 971 13.36 20.56 7.68
N GLU A 972 12.76 20.59 8.87
CA GLU A 972 13.10 21.60 9.91
C GLU A 972 14.55 21.40 10.39
N VAL A 973 14.94 20.15 10.64
CA VAL A 973 16.31 19.82 11.03
C VAL A 973 17.28 20.10 9.89
N GLU A 974 16.92 19.72 8.66
CA GLU A 974 17.72 19.99 7.45
C GLU A 974 17.89 21.49 7.19
N ALA A 975 16.85 22.29 7.40
CA ALA A 975 16.88 23.73 7.23
C ALA A 975 17.80 24.42 8.24
N VAL A 976 17.76 24.01 9.51
CA VAL A 976 18.69 24.52 10.53
C VAL A 976 20.11 24.05 10.24
N LEU A 977 20.34 22.77 9.91
CA LEU A 977 21.67 22.26 9.55
C LEU A 977 22.32 23.07 8.41
N ARG A 978 21.54 23.44 7.39
CA ARG A 978 22.01 24.25 6.26
C ARG A 978 22.41 25.69 6.64
N GLN A 979 22.05 26.17 7.83
CA GLN A 979 22.48 27.48 8.33
C GLN A 979 23.91 27.44 8.92
N HIS A 980 24.45 26.25 9.22
CA HIS A 980 25.81 26.12 9.74
C HIS A 980 26.85 26.35 8.65
N ALA A 981 27.86 27.20 8.91
CA ALA A 981 28.84 27.64 7.91
C ALA A 981 29.66 26.50 7.25
N ALA A 982 29.83 25.36 7.94
CA ALA A 982 30.55 24.19 7.43
C ALA A 982 29.69 23.24 6.55
N VAL A 983 28.38 23.47 6.45
CA VAL A 983 27.42 22.58 5.77
C VAL A 983 27.05 23.17 4.41
N ARG A 984 27.10 22.37 3.34
CA ARG A 984 26.64 22.74 2.00
C ARG A 984 25.23 22.22 1.73
N GLU A 985 25.04 20.93 1.96
CA GLU A 985 23.75 20.24 1.83
C GLU A 985 23.56 19.33 3.05
N ALA A 986 22.32 19.13 3.47
CA ALA A 986 21.99 18.24 4.57
C ALA A 986 20.66 17.54 4.29
N VAL A 987 20.62 16.25 4.59
CA VAL A 987 19.42 15.41 4.57
C VAL A 987 19.35 14.65 5.86
N VAL A 988 18.20 14.61 6.51
CA VAL A 988 17.98 13.83 7.73
C VAL A 988 17.08 12.66 7.40
N ALA A 989 17.36 11.49 7.96
CA ALA A 989 16.52 10.31 7.84
C ALA A 989 16.48 9.53 9.16
N PRO A 990 15.34 8.91 9.49
CA PRO A 990 15.28 7.94 10.58
C PRO A 990 16.08 6.68 10.21
N GLN A 991 16.85 6.15 11.16
CA GLN A 991 17.58 4.90 11.04
C GLN A 991 17.38 4.05 12.28
N ALA A 992 17.31 2.74 12.10
CA ALA A 992 17.29 1.79 13.22
C ALA A 992 18.71 1.64 13.77
N LEU A 993 18.97 2.23 14.95
CA LEU A 993 20.23 2.18 15.67
C LEU A 993 20.02 1.50 17.02
N ALA A 994 20.77 0.43 17.28
CA ALA A 994 20.68 -0.35 18.53
C ALA A 994 19.23 -0.71 18.91
N GLY A 995 18.42 -1.14 17.94
CA GLY A 995 17.02 -1.54 18.15
C GLY A 995 16.00 -0.40 18.29
N SER A 996 16.42 0.88 18.21
CA SER A 996 15.52 2.05 18.29
C SER A 996 15.62 2.94 17.03
N GLN A 997 14.52 3.54 16.62
CA GLN A 997 14.54 4.56 15.56
C GLN A 997 15.18 5.85 16.11
N GLN A 998 16.19 6.36 15.41
CA GLN A 998 16.89 7.60 15.73
C GLN A 998 17.14 8.43 14.48
N LEU A 999 17.25 9.75 14.63
CA LEU A 999 17.58 10.64 13.52
C LEU A 999 19.07 10.53 13.17
N VAL A 1000 19.38 10.40 11.88
CA VAL A 1000 20.74 10.47 11.34
C VAL A 1000 20.80 11.59 10.32
N ALA A 1001 21.79 12.47 10.46
CA ALA A 1001 22.01 13.56 9.51
C ALA A 1001 23.10 13.18 8.51
N TYR A 1002 22.79 13.25 7.23
CA TYR A 1002 23.71 13.06 6.12
C TYR A 1002 24.10 14.42 5.58
N VAL A 1003 25.36 14.78 5.77
CA VAL A 1003 25.86 16.14 5.53
C VAL A 1003 26.89 16.11 4.43
N VAL A 1004 26.71 17.00 3.46
CA VAL A 1004 27.77 17.33 2.50
C VAL A 1004 28.47 18.58 2.99
N PRO A 1005 29.75 18.49 3.40
CA PRO A 1005 30.47 19.65 3.93
C PRO A 1005 30.85 20.64 2.83
N GLN A 1006 31.10 21.89 3.24
CA GLN A 1006 31.78 22.86 2.39
C GLN A 1006 33.21 22.37 2.05
N PRO A 1007 33.77 22.75 0.88
CA PRO A 1007 35.15 22.39 0.53
C PRO A 1007 36.15 22.77 1.63
N GLY A 1008 36.91 21.78 2.12
CA GLY A 1008 37.90 21.98 3.19
C GLY A 1008 37.33 21.98 4.61
N ALA A 1009 36.01 21.83 4.79
CA ALA A 1009 35.39 21.68 6.10
C ALA A 1009 35.20 20.20 6.47
N ALA A 1010 35.40 19.87 7.74
CA ALA A 1010 35.13 18.55 8.32
C ALA A 1010 34.38 18.71 9.65
N PRO A 1011 33.09 19.10 9.60
CA PRO A 1011 32.31 19.29 10.81
C PRO A 1011 32.14 17.96 11.55
N THR A 1012 32.31 17.96 12.87
CA THR A 1012 32.09 16.78 13.70
C THR A 1012 30.62 16.66 14.09
N THR A 1013 30.19 15.45 14.45
CA THR A 1013 28.85 15.18 15.00
C THR A 1013 28.58 16.07 16.21
N GLU A 1014 29.55 16.22 17.12
CA GLU A 1014 29.42 17.02 18.34
C GLU A 1014 29.24 18.50 18.01
N ALA A 1015 30.00 19.05 17.06
CA ALA A 1015 29.89 20.45 16.67
C ALA A 1015 28.53 20.77 16.04
N LEU A 1016 28.04 19.92 15.13
CA LEU A 1016 26.73 20.12 14.51
C LEU A 1016 25.58 19.91 15.48
N ARG A 1017 25.68 18.93 16.39
CA ARG A 1017 24.68 18.72 17.45
C ARG A 1017 24.64 19.90 18.42
N ALA A 1018 25.79 20.45 18.79
CA ALA A 1018 25.87 21.64 19.63
C ALA A 1018 25.16 22.82 18.95
N PHE A 1019 25.47 23.10 17.68
CA PHE A 1019 24.81 24.15 16.91
C PHE A 1019 23.29 23.93 16.81
N LEU A 1020 22.84 22.72 16.47
CA LEU A 1020 21.41 22.42 16.39
C LEU A 1020 20.69 22.64 17.72
N SER A 1021 21.33 22.27 18.84
CA SER A 1021 20.74 22.37 20.19
C SER A 1021 20.44 23.80 20.64
N GLU A 1022 21.02 24.80 19.99
CA GLU A 1022 20.73 26.22 20.27
C GLU A 1022 19.30 26.61 19.84
N THR A 1023 18.74 25.92 18.85
CA THR A 1023 17.44 26.25 18.24
C THR A 1023 16.42 25.12 18.27
N LEU A 1024 16.87 23.87 18.17
CA LEU A 1024 16.02 22.70 18.05
C LEU A 1024 15.88 21.97 19.40
N PRO A 1025 14.67 21.47 19.73
CA PRO A 1025 14.48 20.60 20.88
C PRO A 1025 15.37 19.36 20.84
N ALA A 1026 15.72 18.84 22.02
CA ALA A 1026 16.61 17.68 22.16
C ALA A 1026 16.19 16.44 21.35
N HIS A 1027 14.87 16.20 21.19
CA HIS A 1027 14.34 15.07 20.44
C HIS A 1027 14.48 15.21 18.91
N MET A 1028 14.73 16.43 18.40
CA MET A 1028 14.99 16.69 16.98
C MET A 1028 16.49 16.62 16.61
N LEU A 1029 17.37 16.45 17.61
CA LEU A 1029 18.80 16.38 17.38
C LEU A 1029 19.19 15.01 16.79
N PRO A 1030 19.91 14.97 15.65
CA PRO A 1030 20.46 13.73 15.11
C PRO A 1030 21.37 13.03 16.12
N ALA A 1031 21.23 11.71 16.23
CA ALA A 1031 22.09 10.88 17.06
C ALA A 1031 23.52 10.83 16.52
N THR A 1032 23.67 10.77 15.19
CA THR A 1032 24.97 10.78 14.52
C THR A 1032 24.89 11.57 13.20
N VAL A 1033 26.06 11.98 12.71
CA VAL A 1033 26.25 12.64 11.42
C VAL A 1033 27.11 11.77 10.51
N VAL A 1034 26.67 11.56 9.27
CA VAL A 1034 27.41 10.86 8.22
C VAL A 1034 27.82 11.88 7.17
N LEU A 1035 29.13 12.04 6.98
CA LEU A 1035 29.65 12.94 5.94
C LEU A 1035 29.63 12.23 4.58
N LEU A 1036 29.03 12.88 3.58
CA LEU A 1036 28.97 12.39 2.20
C LEU A 1036 29.67 13.36 1.24
N PRO A 1037 30.32 12.87 0.17
CA PRO A 1037 30.87 13.74 -0.86
C PRO A 1037 29.76 14.44 -1.67
N ALA A 1038 28.62 13.77 -1.86
CA ALA A 1038 27.40 14.28 -2.48
C ALA A 1038 26.20 13.45 -1.99
N LEU A 1039 24.99 14.02 -2.06
CA LEU A 1039 23.76 13.29 -1.75
C LEU A 1039 23.39 12.33 -2.90
N PRO A 1040 22.94 11.10 -2.61
CA PRO A 1040 22.44 10.21 -3.65
C PRO A 1040 21.15 10.78 -4.24
N LEU A 1041 21.02 10.76 -5.57
CA LEU A 1041 19.87 11.29 -6.30
C LEU A 1041 19.14 10.19 -7.09
N THR A 1042 17.83 10.32 -7.24
CA THR A 1042 17.00 9.54 -8.16
C THR A 1042 17.29 9.96 -9.61
N PRO A 1043 16.87 9.17 -10.63
CA PRO A 1043 16.95 9.59 -12.04
C PRO A 1043 16.23 10.91 -12.34
N SER A 1044 15.24 11.30 -11.51
CA SER A 1044 14.52 12.57 -11.58
C SER A 1044 15.22 13.74 -10.88
N GLY A 1045 16.41 13.52 -10.29
CA GLY A 1045 17.21 14.57 -9.65
C GLY A 1045 16.78 14.91 -8.21
N LYS A 1046 15.87 14.16 -7.59
CA LYS A 1046 15.50 14.30 -6.17
C LYS A 1046 16.43 13.46 -5.29
N VAL A 1047 16.58 13.78 -4.01
CA VAL A 1047 17.38 12.96 -3.08
C VAL A 1047 16.77 11.56 -2.93
N ALA A 1048 17.56 10.53 -3.21
CA ALA A 1048 17.19 9.13 -3.02
C ALA A 1048 17.49 8.67 -1.58
N ARG A 1049 16.59 8.95 -0.63
CA ARG A 1049 16.81 8.62 0.80
C ARG A 1049 16.99 7.12 1.07
N SER A 1050 16.35 6.26 0.27
CA SER A 1050 16.53 4.80 0.35
C SER A 1050 17.94 4.33 0.01
N MET A 1051 18.72 5.17 -0.68
CA MET A 1051 20.12 4.92 -1.02
C MET A 1051 21.10 5.56 -0.05
N LEU A 1052 20.63 6.21 1.03
CA LEU A 1052 21.52 6.72 2.06
C LEU A 1052 22.24 5.56 2.73
N PRO A 1053 23.57 5.61 2.87
CA PRO A 1053 24.32 4.52 3.46
C PRO A 1053 23.93 4.37 4.94
N ALA A 1054 23.92 3.14 5.44
CA ALA A 1054 23.80 2.95 6.88
C ALA A 1054 24.93 3.70 7.59
N PRO A 1055 24.66 4.40 8.72
CA PRO A 1055 25.70 5.07 9.48
C PRO A 1055 26.78 4.04 9.89
N PRO A 1056 28.07 4.38 9.76
CA PRO A 1056 29.13 3.47 10.18
C PRO A 1056 28.98 3.17 11.67
N PRO A 1057 29.29 1.95 12.13
CA PRO A 1057 29.37 1.67 13.56
C PRO A 1057 30.31 2.69 14.18
N VAL A 1058 29.89 3.31 15.28
CA VAL A 1058 30.66 4.37 15.95
C VAL A 1058 32.08 3.86 16.18
N GLN A 1059 33.05 4.35 15.41
CA GLN A 1059 34.44 3.99 15.64
C GLN A 1059 34.84 4.60 16.98
N PRO A 1060 35.38 3.81 17.92
CA PRO A 1060 35.82 4.37 19.17
C PRO A 1060 36.89 5.43 18.89
N PRO A 1061 36.90 6.56 19.62
CA PRO A 1061 37.91 7.58 19.45
C PRO A 1061 39.32 6.95 19.58
N ALA A 1062 40.28 7.49 18.82
CA ALA A 1062 41.66 6.96 18.75
C ALA A 1062 42.39 6.88 20.11
N SER A 1063 41.82 7.47 21.17
CA SER A 1063 42.28 7.35 22.56
C SER A 1063 41.26 6.59 23.41
N LEU A 1064 41.17 5.27 23.19
CA LEU A 1064 40.43 4.38 24.07
C LEU A 1064 41.19 4.29 25.40
N THR A 1065 40.60 4.82 26.47
CA THR A 1065 41.24 4.78 27.78
C THR A 1065 40.58 3.70 28.63
N ALA A 1066 41.37 2.76 29.14
CA ALA A 1066 40.85 1.67 29.95
C ALA A 1066 40.19 2.20 31.25
N PRO A 1067 39.13 1.55 31.75
CA PRO A 1067 38.49 1.92 33.00
C PRO A 1067 39.48 1.83 34.16
N ARG A 1068 39.65 2.93 34.89
CA ARG A 1068 40.68 3.14 35.92
C ARG A 1068 40.15 2.93 37.33
N THR A 1069 38.84 3.06 37.52
CA THR A 1069 38.17 2.92 38.82
C THR A 1069 37.25 1.70 38.82
N ALA A 1070 36.95 1.17 40.01
CA ALA A 1070 35.98 0.08 40.15
C ALA A 1070 34.59 0.46 39.58
N VAL A 1071 34.23 1.75 39.66
CA VAL A 1071 32.98 2.27 39.07
C VAL A 1071 33.05 2.26 37.54
N GLU A 1072 34.16 2.74 36.95
CA GLU A 1072 34.34 2.70 35.49
C GLU A 1072 34.37 1.26 34.96
N GLN A 1073 34.96 0.32 35.70
CA GLN A 1073 34.98 -1.11 35.33
C GLN A 1073 33.57 -1.70 35.37
N ALA A 1074 32.79 -1.41 36.42
CA ALA A 1074 31.41 -1.84 36.51
C ALA A 1074 30.54 -1.24 35.39
N LEU A 1075 30.69 0.06 35.10
CA LEU A 1075 29.98 0.72 33.99
C LEU A 1075 30.36 0.13 32.63
N THR A 1076 31.63 -0.19 32.41
CA THR A 1076 32.11 -0.80 31.15
C THR A 1076 31.49 -2.19 30.98
N ALA A 1077 31.49 -3.03 32.03
CA ALA A 1077 30.88 -4.35 31.97
C ALA A 1077 29.36 -4.28 31.71
N ILE A 1078 28.67 -3.32 32.33
CA ILE A 1078 27.24 -3.08 32.09
C ILE A 1078 27.00 -2.63 30.63
N TRP A 1079 27.86 -1.76 30.08
CA TRP A 1079 27.73 -1.30 28.70
C TRP A 1079 28.04 -2.41 27.67
N GLU A 1080 29.03 -3.27 27.92
CA GLU A 1080 29.33 -4.44 27.09
C GLU A 1080 28.19 -5.46 27.06
N GLU A 1081 27.39 -5.54 28.13
CA GLU A 1081 26.22 -6.42 28.19
C GLU A 1081 25.01 -5.84 27.42
N LEU A 1082 24.91 -4.51 27.31
CA LEU A 1082 23.71 -3.82 26.82
C LEU A 1082 23.81 -3.23 25.39
N LEU A 1083 25.01 -2.92 24.92
CA LEU A 1083 25.29 -2.29 23.61
C LEU A 1083 25.89 -3.29 22.63
#